data_AF-A0A937Z0I4-F1
#
_entry.id   AF-A0A937Z0I4-F1
#
_cell.length_a   1.000
_cell.length_b   1.000
_cell.length_c   1.000
_cell.angle_alpha   90.00
_cell.angle_beta   90.00
_cell.angle_gamma   90.00
#
_symmetry.space_group_name_H-M   'P 1'
#
loop_
_entity.id
_entity.type
_entity.pdbx_description
1 polymer ?
#
loop_
_entity_poly.entity_id
_entity_poly.type
_entity_poly.pdbx_seq_one_letter_code
_entity_poly.pdbx_strand_id
1 'polypeptide(L)'
;MQATCAARLAMAALLGAQLAYGAAQDEVREGERIRAILGDYRRLPVENPWHEGTITLQDGAPGAALRWTNRAGVSWDLTPDLEKGVVLTGTSNPYYEAGAREFELDIRDGEVVGFWFNREHYVREGAEVVHQLSDGLHTYIIASLPEAPAEFGYGVSFYTRVWPLLEAPLAGFQIGLPSTWIIPENRTFMEPLCPPGTVARDNWDERGPYYRDVFQTIEGGPGFWVSTQFPSAVPKYRLNGVPSGYNFEVSSPGGWGFGDTAPMRDDQVGIAQLSNRVIIPPDGLTFVGPLDDTFLGYAWMALPLTPPKPTEVGPTGDQSWTLFLATRTFQGPVAFFVPEAWSRLSRTYPTINGRGLDARPGLMGGGGMEVAAVPQFRAEDAGGRTYSKIPRLLFPVDGDGRTILLQDVTLYSKEALYQSVASWVDGGDIPEGTIGETGAYHSPLTTGPPTYRQAGQPISGVERVVEPEILTEGGSYAFALHWMEPDHQGVFPEYFREEDGAMVPVPPADVPAETELAQQRFRPASNDGRSYTSPADAGTRWTAPGPTRGPFTAVLADGSEITYSWYRFADQPSLQTQGWTQAEKERVQALVEAMHRTWPTDRPYLPPPTHGSLVELDGALLLTPPEGLEVGYVPIVTSQRAVAP
;
A
#
# COMPACT_ATOMS: atom_id res chain seq x y z
N MET A 1 -82.62 3.40 -22.98
CA MET A 1 -81.62 2.31 -23.01
C MET A 1 -80.55 2.50 -24.10
N GLN A 2 -80.88 3.02 -25.30
CA GLN A 2 -79.88 3.28 -26.35
C GLN A 2 -78.94 4.48 -26.07
N ALA A 3 -79.43 5.57 -25.47
CA ALA A 3 -78.60 6.76 -25.17
C ALA A 3 -77.50 6.50 -24.11
N THR A 4 -77.75 5.62 -23.13
CA THR A 4 -76.79 5.24 -22.08
C THR A 4 -75.69 4.30 -22.58
N CYS A 5 -75.94 3.54 -23.64
CA CYS A 5 -74.96 2.65 -24.25
C CYS A 5 -73.96 3.46 -25.12
N ALA A 6 -74.47 4.41 -25.91
CA ALA A 6 -73.63 5.29 -26.74
C ALA A 6 -72.68 6.17 -25.90
N ALA A 7 -73.15 6.70 -24.76
CA ALA A 7 -72.31 7.50 -23.84
C ALA A 7 -71.18 6.67 -23.19
N ARG A 8 -71.43 5.41 -22.83
CA ARG A 8 -70.40 4.51 -22.28
C ARG A 8 -69.36 4.10 -23.32
N LEU A 9 -69.77 3.87 -24.57
CA LEU A 9 -68.86 3.61 -25.69
C LEU A 9 -67.99 4.83 -26.03
N ALA A 10 -68.56 6.04 -26.02
CA ALA A 10 -67.81 7.27 -26.26
C ALA A 10 -66.77 7.54 -25.15
N MET A 11 -67.13 7.31 -23.88
CA MET A 11 -66.23 7.48 -22.74
C MET A 11 -65.11 6.43 -22.72
N ALA A 12 -65.40 5.18 -23.09
CA ALA A 12 -64.39 4.13 -23.25
C ALA A 12 -63.44 4.41 -24.42
N ALA A 13 -63.93 4.96 -25.53
CA ALA A 13 -63.11 5.38 -26.67
C ALA A 13 -62.19 6.58 -26.31
N LEU A 14 -62.69 7.53 -25.53
CA LEU A 14 -61.91 8.66 -25.00
C LEU A 14 -60.81 8.20 -24.03
N LEU A 15 -61.12 7.29 -23.11
CA LEU A 15 -60.10 6.68 -22.23
C LEU A 15 -59.06 5.89 -23.03
N GLY A 16 -59.50 5.09 -24.02
CA GLY A 16 -58.60 4.34 -24.90
C GLY A 16 -57.67 5.25 -25.70
N ALA A 17 -58.19 6.37 -26.22
CA ALA A 17 -57.39 7.36 -26.94
C ALA A 17 -56.40 8.11 -26.02
N GLN A 18 -56.79 8.41 -24.77
CA GLN A 18 -55.89 9.02 -23.78
C GLN A 18 -54.77 8.06 -23.35
N LEU A 19 -55.07 6.78 -23.15
CA LEU A 19 -54.07 5.74 -22.84
C LEU A 19 -53.11 5.52 -24.01
N ALA A 20 -53.62 5.47 -25.25
CA ALA A 20 -52.78 5.35 -26.45
C ALA A 20 -51.91 6.59 -26.68
N TYR A 21 -52.43 7.79 -26.40
CA TYR A 21 -51.66 9.04 -26.49
C TYR A 21 -50.57 9.10 -25.41
N GLY A 22 -50.86 8.65 -24.18
CA GLY A 22 -49.87 8.51 -23.11
C GLY A 22 -48.73 7.55 -23.50
N ALA A 23 -49.08 6.35 -23.97
CA ALA A 23 -48.10 5.36 -24.42
C ALA A 23 -47.20 5.88 -25.57
N ALA A 24 -47.78 6.60 -26.53
CA ALA A 24 -47.01 7.19 -27.63
C ALA A 24 -46.08 8.33 -27.16
N GLN A 25 -46.48 9.10 -26.14
CA GLN A 25 -45.62 10.13 -25.54
C GLN A 25 -44.46 9.51 -24.74
N ASP A 26 -44.72 8.39 -24.06
CA ASP A 26 -43.70 7.64 -23.32
C ASP A 26 -42.69 6.99 -24.28
N GLU A 27 -43.13 6.39 -25.39
CA GLU A 27 -42.24 5.85 -26.44
C GLU A 27 -41.37 6.94 -27.09
N VAL A 28 -41.91 8.13 -27.33
CA VAL A 28 -41.13 9.27 -27.88
C VAL A 28 -40.08 9.74 -26.87
N ARG A 29 -40.44 9.89 -25.59
CA ARG A 29 -39.51 10.27 -24.53
C ARG A 29 -38.40 9.23 -24.33
N GLU A 30 -38.76 7.95 -24.36
CA GLU A 30 -37.79 6.87 -24.28
C GLU A 30 -36.83 6.89 -25.49
N GLY A 31 -37.37 7.09 -26.70
CA GLY A 31 -36.56 7.25 -27.91
C GLY A 31 -35.60 8.46 -27.87
N GLU A 32 -36.02 9.59 -27.30
CA GLU A 32 -35.16 10.76 -27.07
C GLU A 32 -34.05 10.47 -26.07
N ARG A 33 -34.37 9.78 -24.96
CA ARG A 33 -33.38 9.37 -23.95
C ARG A 33 -32.36 8.37 -24.50
N ILE A 34 -32.79 7.43 -25.35
CA ILE A 34 -31.89 6.49 -26.02
C ILE A 34 -30.95 7.24 -26.97
N ARG A 35 -31.46 8.21 -27.73
CA ARG A 35 -30.63 9.04 -28.62
C ARG A 35 -29.61 9.87 -27.84
N ALA A 36 -29.93 10.28 -26.63
CA ALA A 36 -29.00 11.04 -25.77
C ALA A 36 -27.73 10.23 -25.41
N ILE A 37 -27.78 8.90 -25.47
CA ILE A 37 -26.65 8.00 -25.16
C ILE A 37 -25.77 7.75 -26.40
N LEU A 38 -26.27 8.01 -27.61
CA LEU A 38 -25.49 7.79 -28.83
C LEU A 38 -24.34 8.78 -28.95
N GLY A 39 -23.20 8.30 -29.45
CA GLY A 39 -22.03 9.14 -29.70
C GLY A 39 -20.71 8.45 -29.39
N ASP A 40 -19.66 9.24 -29.47
CA ASP A 40 -18.28 8.83 -29.22
C ASP A 40 -17.90 9.08 -27.76
N TYR A 41 -17.12 8.15 -27.19
CA TYR A 41 -16.70 8.15 -25.81
C TYR A 41 -15.23 7.77 -25.69
N ARG A 42 -14.55 8.34 -24.69
CA ARG A 42 -13.15 8.05 -24.38
C ARG A 42 -12.91 7.89 -22.88
N ARG A 43 -12.13 6.88 -22.50
CA ARG A 43 -11.67 6.65 -21.13
C ARG A 43 -10.48 7.54 -20.78
N LEU A 44 -10.40 8.00 -19.53
CA LEU A 44 -9.40 8.99 -19.11
C LEU A 44 -8.34 8.41 -18.15
N PRO A 45 -7.03 8.56 -18.46
CA PRO A 45 -6.45 8.98 -19.75
C PRO A 45 -6.63 7.89 -20.83
N VAL A 46 -6.50 8.23 -22.11
CA VAL A 46 -6.52 7.24 -23.20
C VAL A 46 -5.16 6.57 -23.32
N GLU A 47 -5.04 5.31 -22.91
CA GLU A 47 -3.77 4.56 -23.02
C GLU A 47 -3.67 3.61 -24.23
N ASN A 48 -4.78 3.14 -24.79
CA ASN A 48 -4.77 2.19 -25.92
C ASN A 48 -6.10 2.24 -26.72
N PRO A 49 -6.20 1.56 -27.89
CA PRO A 49 -7.39 1.61 -28.75
C PRO A 49 -8.69 1.00 -28.18
N TRP A 50 -8.66 0.34 -27.01
CA TRP A 50 -9.89 -0.11 -26.31
C TRP A 50 -10.56 1.01 -25.52
N HIS A 51 -9.83 2.10 -25.26
CA HIS A 51 -10.26 3.22 -24.44
C HIS A 51 -11.08 4.26 -25.20
N GLU A 52 -11.26 4.08 -26.51
CA GLU A 52 -12.09 4.94 -27.35
C GLU A 52 -13.13 4.07 -28.05
N GLY A 53 -14.39 4.51 -28.09
CA GLY A 53 -15.43 3.79 -28.80
C GLY A 53 -16.73 4.56 -28.95
N THR A 54 -17.62 4.01 -29.74
CA THR A 54 -18.87 4.64 -30.14
C THR A 54 -20.05 3.77 -29.73
N ILE A 55 -21.10 4.41 -29.19
CA ILE A 55 -22.42 3.80 -29.01
C ILE A 55 -23.31 4.16 -30.21
N THR A 56 -23.78 3.15 -30.94
CA THR A 56 -24.65 3.31 -32.11
C THR A 56 -25.95 2.53 -31.97
N LEU A 57 -26.97 2.91 -32.76
CA LEU A 57 -28.17 2.10 -32.96
C LEU A 57 -27.85 0.90 -33.87
N GLN A 58 -28.43 -0.26 -33.58
CA GLN A 58 -28.34 -1.40 -34.47
C GLN A 58 -29.37 -1.30 -35.60
N ASP A 59 -28.91 -1.43 -36.85
CA ASP A 59 -29.77 -1.39 -38.03
C ASP A 59 -30.75 -2.58 -38.07
N GLY A 60 -32.05 -2.29 -38.22
CA GLY A 60 -33.10 -3.30 -38.45
C GLY A 60 -33.57 -4.07 -37.22
N ALA A 61 -33.10 -3.73 -36.02
CA ALA A 61 -33.55 -4.35 -34.76
C ALA A 61 -34.81 -3.65 -34.20
N PRO A 62 -35.89 -4.38 -33.84
CA PRO A 62 -37.04 -3.80 -33.17
C PRO A 62 -36.72 -3.48 -31.71
N GLY A 63 -36.88 -2.20 -31.33
CA GLY A 63 -36.71 -1.69 -29.97
C GLY A 63 -35.25 -1.41 -29.62
N ALA A 64 -34.89 -0.14 -29.45
CA ALA A 64 -33.77 0.40 -28.65
C ALA A 64 -32.40 -0.33 -28.62
N ALA A 65 -32.10 -1.25 -29.54
CA ALA A 65 -30.92 -2.10 -29.48
C ALA A 65 -29.69 -1.26 -29.83
N LEU A 66 -28.79 -1.13 -28.87
CA LEU A 66 -27.56 -0.36 -28.99
C LEU A 66 -26.36 -1.28 -29.22
N ARG A 67 -25.27 -0.73 -29.73
CA ARG A 67 -24.00 -1.43 -29.88
C ARG A 67 -22.85 -0.52 -29.47
N TRP A 68 -21.96 -1.05 -28.65
CA TRP A 68 -20.64 -0.46 -28.43
C TRP A 68 -19.66 -0.99 -29.47
N THR A 69 -18.78 -0.14 -29.99
CA THR A 69 -17.63 -0.53 -30.81
C THR A 69 -16.41 0.28 -30.41
N ASN A 70 -15.33 -0.36 -29.99
CA ASN A 70 -14.08 0.33 -29.67
C ASN A 70 -13.18 0.53 -30.91
N ARG A 71 -12.14 1.36 -30.79
CA ARG A 71 -11.17 1.64 -31.86
C ARG A 71 -10.29 0.45 -32.22
N ALA A 72 -10.23 -0.59 -31.38
CA ALA A 72 -9.62 -1.88 -31.71
C ALA A 72 -10.52 -2.77 -32.61
N GLY A 73 -11.76 -2.35 -32.89
CA GLY A 73 -12.71 -3.09 -33.73
C GLY A 73 -13.52 -4.16 -32.99
N VAL A 74 -13.50 -4.15 -31.65
CA VAL A 74 -14.27 -5.07 -30.80
C VAL A 74 -15.60 -4.43 -30.45
N SER A 75 -16.69 -5.20 -30.61
CA SER A 75 -18.06 -4.73 -30.41
C SER A 75 -18.89 -5.71 -29.59
N TRP A 76 -19.86 -5.19 -28.85
CA TRP A 76 -20.87 -5.99 -28.16
C TRP A 76 -22.22 -5.26 -28.09
N ASP A 77 -23.26 -6.04 -27.85
CA ASP A 77 -24.63 -5.54 -27.81
C ASP A 77 -24.92 -4.84 -26.49
N LEU A 78 -25.80 -3.84 -26.54
CA LEU A 78 -26.17 -3.00 -25.42
C LEU A 78 -27.70 -2.88 -25.32
N THR A 79 -28.24 -2.94 -24.10
CA THR A 79 -29.68 -2.81 -23.81
C THR A 79 -29.89 -1.72 -22.76
N PRO A 80 -30.50 -0.58 -23.13
CA PRO A 80 -30.80 0.50 -22.17
C PRO A 80 -31.75 0.05 -21.05
N ASP A 81 -31.41 0.38 -19.80
CA ASP A 81 -32.30 0.31 -18.62
C ASP A 81 -32.23 1.69 -17.91
N LEU A 82 -32.88 2.67 -18.53
CA LEU A 82 -32.75 4.09 -18.16
C LEU A 82 -33.49 4.44 -16.87
N GLU A 83 -34.40 3.60 -16.40
CA GLU A 83 -35.00 3.75 -15.07
C GLU A 83 -33.95 3.51 -13.98
N LYS A 84 -32.99 2.62 -14.22
CA LYS A 84 -31.85 2.38 -13.33
C LYS A 84 -30.63 3.23 -13.65
N GLY A 85 -30.68 4.04 -14.71
CA GLY A 85 -29.55 4.84 -15.17
C GLY A 85 -28.39 4.00 -15.72
N VAL A 86 -28.67 2.81 -16.26
CA VAL A 86 -27.63 1.91 -16.80
C VAL A 86 -27.90 1.50 -18.24
N VAL A 87 -26.86 1.02 -18.91
CA VAL A 87 -26.96 0.31 -20.18
C VAL A 87 -26.34 -1.08 -20.02
N LEU A 88 -27.15 -2.12 -20.07
CA LEU A 88 -26.73 -3.49 -19.88
C LEU A 88 -25.92 -3.97 -21.09
N THR A 89 -24.84 -4.70 -20.85
CA THR A 89 -24.02 -5.33 -21.89
C THR A 89 -24.51 -6.74 -22.20
N GLY A 90 -24.43 -7.15 -23.46
CA GLY A 90 -24.69 -8.53 -23.88
C GLY A 90 -23.52 -9.47 -23.54
N THR A 91 -23.77 -10.79 -23.58
CA THR A 91 -22.74 -11.83 -23.30
C THR A 91 -21.60 -11.87 -24.31
N SER A 92 -21.69 -11.11 -25.41
CA SER A 92 -20.60 -10.90 -26.37
C SER A 92 -19.52 -9.94 -25.88
N ASN A 93 -19.77 -9.21 -24.80
CA ASN A 93 -18.78 -8.38 -24.12
C ASN A 93 -17.63 -9.27 -23.57
N PRO A 94 -16.36 -9.03 -23.96
CA PRO A 94 -15.21 -9.80 -23.45
C PRO A 94 -15.04 -9.76 -21.93
N TYR A 95 -15.62 -8.76 -21.27
CA TYR A 95 -15.55 -8.56 -19.82
C TYR A 95 -16.80 -9.09 -19.08
N TYR A 96 -17.75 -9.73 -19.78
CA TYR A 96 -19.04 -10.13 -19.21
C TYR A 96 -18.90 -11.13 -18.05
N GLU A 97 -18.07 -12.16 -18.26
CA GLU A 97 -17.78 -13.19 -17.25
C GLU A 97 -16.96 -12.62 -16.09
N ALA A 98 -16.15 -11.59 -16.33
CA ALA A 98 -15.42 -10.85 -15.30
C ALA A 98 -16.31 -9.90 -14.48
N GLY A 99 -17.62 -9.89 -14.73
CA GLY A 99 -18.62 -9.14 -13.96
C GLY A 99 -18.92 -7.74 -14.49
N ALA A 100 -18.24 -7.26 -15.53
CA ALA A 100 -18.52 -5.96 -16.14
C ALA A 100 -19.75 -6.07 -17.05
N ARG A 101 -20.95 -6.00 -16.44
CA ARG A 101 -22.22 -6.32 -17.11
C ARG A 101 -23.04 -5.11 -17.52
N GLU A 102 -22.64 -3.91 -17.13
CA GLU A 102 -23.40 -2.69 -17.39
C GLU A 102 -22.50 -1.47 -17.49
N PHE A 103 -22.97 -0.46 -18.23
CA PHE A 103 -22.45 0.91 -18.22
C PHE A 103 -23.33 1.71 -17.24
N GLU A 104 -22.77 2.21 -16.14
CA GLU A 104 -23.47 3.14 -15.24
C GLU A 104 -23.37 4.55 -15.84
N LEU A 105 -24.49 5.12 -16.29
CA LEU A 105 -24.48 6.41 -16.98
C LEU A 105 -24.07 7.55 -16.01
N ASP A 106 -23.12 8.37 -16.43
CA ASP A 106 -22.81 9.65 -15.77
C ASP A 106 -23.72 10.72 -16.38
N ILE A 107 -24.69 11.16 -15.58
CA ILE A 107 -25.71 12.14 -15.98
C ILE A 107 -25.55 13.39 -15.11
N ARG A 108 -25.23 14.52 -15.74
CA ARG A 108 -25.09 15.84 -15.11
C ARG A 108 -26.10 16.79 -15.70
N ASP A 109 -26.87 17.46 -14.85
CA ASP A 109 -27.97 18.36 -15.24
C ASP A 109 -28.97 17.78 -16.28
N GLY A 110 -29.15 16.45 -16.25
CA GLY A 110 -30.05 15.73 -17.16
C GLY A 110 -29.43 15.35 -18.51
N GLU A 111 -28.16 15.66 -18.75
CA GLU A 111 -27.41 15.27 -19.95
C GLU A 111 -26.45 14.10 -19.66
N VAL A 112 -26.35 13.16 -20.60
CA VAL A 112 -25.36 12.07 -20.53
C VAL A 112 -23.99 12.64 -20.93
N VAL A 113 -23.12 12.78 -19.94
CA VAL A 113 -21.74 13.28 -20.12
C VAL A 113 -20.73 12.13 -20.21
N GLY A 114 -21.12 10.92 -19.82
CA GLY A 114 -20.25 9.76 -19.83
C GLY A 114 -20.91 8.51 -19.27
N PHE A 115 -20.09 7.51 -18.96
CA PHE A 115 -20.49 6.33 -18.20
C PHE A 115 -19.30 5.69 -17.50
N TRP A 116 -19.56 4.98 -16.41
CA TRP A 116 -18.61 4.09 -15.77
C TRP A 116 -18.79 2.68 -16.32
N PHE A 117 -17.69 2.09 -16.79
CA PHE A 117 -17.67 0.71 -17.24
C PHE A 117 -16.40 0.05 -16.76
N ASN A 118 -16.54 -1.15 -16.20
CA ASN A 118 -15.41 -1.93 -15.71
C ASN A 118 -14.46 -1.10 -14.83
N ARG A 119 -15.03 -0.33 -13.88
CA ARG A 119 -14.31 0.54 -12.94
C ARG A 119 -13.58 1.75 -13.57
N GLU A 120 -13.76 2.01 -14.86
CA GLU A 120 -13.17 3.15 -15.55
C GLU A 120 -14.24 4.14 -16.02
N HIS A 121 -13.88 5.42 -16.07
CA HIS A 121 -14.78 6.48 -16.52
C HIS A 121 -14.55 6.78 -18.01
N TYR A 122 -15.59 6.60 -18.81
CA TYR A 122 -15.66 6.97 -20.23
C TYR A 122 -16.45 8.25 -20.37
N VAL A 123 -15.82 9.30 -20.87
CA VAL A 123 -16.44 10.60 -21.08
C VAL A 123 -16.84 10.75 -22.54
N ARG A 124 -18.04 11.29 -22.78
CA ARG A 124 -18.56 11.61 -24.10
C ARG A 124 -17.69 12.66 -24.79
N GLU A 125 -17.53 12.52 -26.10
CA GLU A 125 -16.86 13.54 -26.91
C GLU A 125 -17.60 14.88 -26.84
N GLY A 126 -16.87 15.96 -26.58
CA GLY A 126 -17.41 17.30 -26.42
C GLY A 126 -17.89 17.65 -25.01
N ALA A 127 -18.00 16.69 -24.08
CA ALA A 127 -18.29 16.99 -22.68
C ALA A 127 -17.10 17.69 -22.00
N GLU A 128 -17.39 18.68 -21.14
CA GLU A 128 -16.38 19.25 -20.26
C GLU A 128 -15.94 18.21 -19.23
N VAL A 129 -14.64 18.16 -18.96
CA VAL A 129 -14.04 17.12 -18.13
C VAL A 129 -13.20 17.76 -17.04
N VAL A 130 -13.55 17.43 -15.81
CA VAL A 130 -12.67 17.67 -14.67
C VAL A 130 -11.67 16.52 -14.59
N HIS A 131 -10.42 16.79 -14.92
CA HIS A 131 -9.37 15.76 -14.94
C HIS A 131 -8.93 15.38 -13.52
N GLN A 132 -8.78 14.07 -13.28
CA GLN A 132 -8.14 13.58 -12.07
C GLN A 132 -6.63 13.79 -12.16
N LEU A 133 -6.08 14.60 -11.26
CA LEU A 133 -4.65 14.86 -11.07
C LEU A 133 -4.11 14.01 -9.90
N SER A 134 -2.79 13.98 -9.69
CA SER A 134 -2.13 13.14 -8.67
C SER A 134 -1.54 13.91 -7.47
N ASP A 135 -1.62 15.24 -7.49
CA ASP A 135 -0.95 16.17 -6.58
C ASP A 135 -1.93 16.87 -5.61
N GLY A 136 -2.95 16.13 -5.19
CA GLY A 136 -4.08 16.58 -4.37
C GLY A 136 -3.80 16.74 -2.89
N LEU A 137 -2.80 16.06 -2.34
CA LEU A 137 -2.35 16.31 -0.98
C LEU A 137 -0.91 15.81 -0.88
N HIS A 138 -0.04 16.65 -0.34
CA HIS A 138 1.33 16.30 -0.06
C HIS A 138 1.76 16.87 1.30
N THR A 139 2.26 16.02 2.19
CA THR A 139 2.80 16.42 3.50
C THR A 139 3.57 15.28 4.17
N TYR A 140 4.28 15.62 5.24
CA TYR A 140 4.71 14.66 6.25
C TYR A 140 4.13 15.07 7.61
N ILE A 141 3.43 14.14 8.26
CA ILE A 141 2.96 14.31 9.64
C ILE A 141 3.92 13.52 10.53
N ILE A 142 4.76 14.23 11.29
CA ILE A 142 5.98 13.66 11.90
C ILE A 142 5.94 13.78 13.42
N ALA A 143 6.34 12.69 14.09
CA ALA A 143 6.88 12.72 15.44
C ALA A 143 8.40 12.57 15.38
N SER A 144 9.12 13.42 16.09
CA SER A 144 10.57 13.42 16.19
C SER A 144 11.02 12.86 17.53
N LEU A 145 12.11 12.13 17.52
CA LEU A 145 12.79 11.66 18.72
C LEU A 145 13.93 12.63 19.09
N PRO A 146 14.23 12.84 20.39
CA PRO A 146 15.51 13.42 20.76
C PRO A 146 16.66 12.48 20.34
N GLU A 147 17.88 13.02 20.32
CA GLU A 147 19.05 12.19 20.14
C GLU A 147 19.15 11.15 21.27
N ALA A 148 19.15 9.87 20.91
CA ALA A 148 19.32 8.78 21.84
C ALA A 148 20.80 8.63 22.25
N PRO A 149 21.08 8.05 23.43
CA PRO A 149 22.45 7.68 23.79
C PRO A 149 23.05 6.71 22.76
N ALA A 150 24.35 6.84 22.51
CA ALA A 150 25.03 6.20 21.38
C ALA A 150 24.95 4.66 21.36
N GLU A 151 24.70 4.04 22.52
CA GLU A 151 24.57 2.60 22.68
C GLU A 151 23.23 2.04 22.19
N PHE A 152 22.18 2.85 22.01
CA PHE A 152 20.81 2.41 21.67
C PHE A 152 20.52 2.35 20.16
N GLY A 153 21.50 1.94 19.36
CA GLY A 153 21.36 1.76 17.91
C GLY A 153 21.28 0.31 17.45
N TYR A 154 20.95 -0.63 18.33
CA TYR A 154 20.90 -2.08 18.04
C TYR A 154 19.47 -2.62 17.89
N GLY A 155 18.48 -1.76 18.03
CA GLY A 155 17.14 -2.04 17.58
C GLY A 155 16.17 -0.90 17.86
N VAL A 156 14.97 -1.06 17.32
CA VAL A 156 13.83 -0.16 17.54
C VAL A 156 12.55 -0.98 17.56
N SER A 157 11.60 -0.63 18.42
CA SER A 157 10.22 -1.10 18.36
C SER A 157 9.23 0.03 18.59
N PHE A 158 8.02 -0.14 18.06
CA PHE A 158 6.86 0.70 18.36
C PHE A 158 5.59 0.00 17.91
N TYR A 159 4.46 0.58 18.31
CA TYR A 159 3.14 0.20 17.84
C TYR A 159 2.61 1.25 16.88
N THR A 160 2.19 0.83 15.69
CA THR A 160 1.54 1.71 14.70
C THR A 160 0.12 1.28 14.46
N ARG A 161 -0.79 2.23 14.26
CA ARG A 161 -2.20 1.91 14.00
C ARG A 161 -2.38 1.38 12.58
N VAL A 162 -3.28 0.41 12.44
CA VAL A 162 -3.67 -0.18 11.14
C VAL A 162 -5.16 0.04 10.96
N TRP A 163 -5.55 0.79 9.91
CA TRP A 163 -6.96 1.09 9.63
C TRP A 163 -7.18 1.39 8.14
N PRO A 164 -8.42 1.23 7.63
CA PRO A 164 -8.77 1.64 6.27
C PRO A 164 -8.88 3.17 6.21
N LEU A 165 -7.89 3.81 5.56
CA LEU A 165 -7.86 5.27 5.35
C LEU A 165 -8.86 5.73 4.29
N LEU A 166 -9.32 4.81 3.43
CA LEU A 166 -10.24 5.03 2.32
C LEU A 166 -11.44 4.09 2.43
N GLU A 167 -12.59 4.52 1.90
CA GLU A 167 -13.76 3.64 1.76
C GLU A 167 -13.52 2.50 0.76
N ALA A 168 -12.76 2.78 -0.29
CA ALA A 168 -12.35 1.82 -1.31
C ALA A 168 -10.95 2.16 -1.86
N PRO A 169 -10.20 1.17 -2.39
CA PRO A 169 -8.88 1.42 -2.97
C PRO A 169 -8.97 2.35 -4.18
N LEU A 170 -8.07 3.33 -4.26
CA LEU A 170 -8.03 4.33 -5.34
C LEU A 170 -6.75 4.27 -6.17
N ALA A 171 -6.89 4.47 -7.48
CA ALA A 171 -5.77 4.50 -8.41
C ALA A 171 -4.91 5.76 -8.20
N GLY A 172 -3.58 5.58 -8.16
CA GLY A 172 -2.64 6.68 -7.97
C GLY A 172 -2.61 7.23 -6.53
N PHE A 173 -3.09 6.46 -5.56
CA PHE A 173 -3.08 6.83 -4.15
C PHE A 173 -1.87 6.22 -3.43
N GLN A 174 -1.13 7.06 -2.71
CA GLN A 174 -0.04 6.68 -1.83
C GLN A 174 -0.02 7.53 -0.57
N ILE A 175 -0.23 6.83 0.54
CA ILE A 175 0.00 7.32 1.89
C ILE A 175 0.65 6.20 2.69
N GLY A 176 1.89 6.43 3.13
CA GLY A 176 2.57 5.59 4.11
C GLY A 176 2.01 5.89 5.49
N LEU A 177 1.52 4.88 6.20
CA LEU A 177 1.07 5.04 7.58
C LEU A 177 2.28 5.21 8.52
N PRO A 178 2.07 5.71 9.75
CA PRO A 178 3.14 5.99 10.71
C PRO A 178 4.15 4.85 10.81
N SER A 179 5.36 5.11 10.33
CA SER A 179 6.48 4.16 10.29
C SER A 179 7.79 4.94 10.46
N THR A 180 8.94 4.30 10.25
CA THR A 180 10.23 4.94 10.50
C THR A 180 11.27 4.59 9.43
N TRP A 181 12.34 5.37 9.40
CA TRP A 181 13.56 5.10 8.64
C TRP A 181 14.69 4.78 9.62
N ILE A 182 15.32 3.62 9.43
CA ILE A 182 16.55 3.26 10.12
C ILE A 182 17.71 3.43 9.15
N ILE A 183 18.63 4.34 9.48
CA ILE A 183 19.82 4.62 8.68
C ILE A 183 21.11 4.33 9.47
N PRO A 184 22.24 3.99 8.84
CA PRO A 184 23.46 3.70 9.57
C PRO A 184 24.09 4.97 10.14
N GLU A 185 24.57 4.92 11.39
CA GLU A 185 25.25 6.02 12.06
C GLU A 185 26.51 6.47 11.30
N ASN A 186 26.39 7.62 10.63
CA ASN A 186 27.46 8.26 9.86
C ASN A 186 27.50 9.79 10.02
N ARG A 187 26.94 10.36 11.11
CA ARG A 187 26.81 11.81 11.33
C ARG A 187 28.16 12.54 11.30
N THR A 188 29.22 11.87 11.74
CA THR A 188 30.59 12.41 11.77
C THR A 188 31.43 12.05 10.54
N PHE A 189 30.91 11.24 9.61
CA PHE A 189 31.61 10.87 8.39
C PHE A 189 31.41 11.95 7.32
N MET A 190 32.52 12.53 6.83
CA MET A 190 32.51 13.71 5.96
C MET A 190 32.96 13.40 4.52
N GLU A 191 32.73 12.17 4.06
CA GLU A 191 32.87 11.79 2.64
C GLU A 191 31.51 11.34 2.08
N PRO A 192 31.30 11.39 0.75
CA PRO A 192 30.05 10.93 0.14
C PRO A 192 29.83 9.44 0.41
N LEU A 193 28.68 9.08 0.98
CA LEU A 193 28.33 7.67 1.20
C LEU A 193 27.80 7.01 -0.09
N CYS A 194 27.16 7.78 -0.95
CA CYS A 194 26.67 7.32 -2.24
C CYS A 194 27.75 7.53 -3.34
N PRO A 195 28.32 6.46 -3.93
CA PRO A 195 29.25 6.60 -5.05
C PRO A 195 28.56 7.13 -6.32
N PRO A 196 29.31 7.75 -7.25
CA PRO A 196 28.80 8.06 -8.59
C PRO A 196 28.24 6.80 -9.27
N GLY A 197 27.14 6.94 -10.01
CA GLY A 197 26.40 5.82 -10.57
C GLY A 197 25.32 5.26 -9.62
N THR A 198 25.11 5.89 -8.46
CA THR A 198 23.92 5.64 -7.64
C THR A 198 22.83 6.65 -7.97
N VAL A 199 21.56 6.21 -7.98
CA VAL A 199 20.41 7.10 -8.23
C VAL A 199 20.48 8.33 -7.33
N ALA A 200 20.73 8.15 -6.03
CA ALA A 200 20.85 9.25 -5.09
C ALA A 200 21.99 10.23 -5.43
N ARG A 201 23.19 9.74 -5.74
CA ARG A 201 24.34 10.60 -6.04
C ARG A 201 24.19 11.36 -7.35
N ASP A 202 23.54 10.76 -8.34
CA ASP A 202 23.49 11.29 -9.69
C ASP A 202 22.27 12.19 -9.94
N ASN A 203 21.22 12.12 -9.10
CA ASN A 203 19.97 12.83 -9.31
C ASN A 203 19.53 13.75 -8.15
N TRP A 204 20.08 13.59 -6.94
CA TRP A 204 19.60 14.29 -5.74
C TRP A 204 20.69 15.16 -5.10
N ASP A 205 21.13 16.19 -5.83
CA ASP A 205 22.16 17.12 -5.36
C ASP A 205 21.80 17.79 -4.02
N GLU A 206 20.51 18.00 -3.76
CA GLU A 206 19.98 18.56 -2.52
C GLU A 206 20.20 17.67 -1.28
N ARG A 207 20.49 16.38 -1.47
CA ARG A 207 20.85 15.43 -0.40
C ARG A 207 22.37 15.33 -0.21
N GLY A 208 23.13 16.02 -1.05
CA GLY A 208 24.58 16.14 -0.96
C GLY A 208 25.05 17.03 0.20
N PRO A 209 26.37 17.08 0.45
CA PRO A 209 27.42 16.31 -0.25
C PRO A 209 27.61 14.89 0.31
N TYR A 210 26.91 14.52 1.38
CA TYR A 210 27.19 13.28 2.13
C TYR A 210 26.18 12.15 1.91
N TYR A 211 24.93 12.45 1.52
CA TYR A 211 23.89 11.46 1.20
C TYR A 211 23.55 10.49 2.34
N ARG A 212 23.61 10.94 3.60
CA ARG A 212 23.48 10.07 4.79
C ARG A 212 22.13 9.38 4.91
N ASP A 213 21.08 10.11 4.57
CA ASP A 213 19.68 9.74 4.70
C ASP A 213 19.13 8.95 3.52
N VAL A 214 19.92 8.79 2.45
CA VAL A 214 19.56 8.03 1.24
C VAL A 214 20.59 6.96 0.89
N PHE A 215 21.65 6.82 1.69
CA PHE A 215 22.68 5.80 1.50
C PHE A 215 22.10 4.40 1.71
N GLN A 216 21.54 4.17 2.89
CA GLN A 216 20.89 2.92 3.28
C GLN A 216 19.71 3.19 4.20
N THR A 217 18.58 2.57 3.92
CA THR A 217 17.36 2.70 4.74
C THR A 217 16.71 1.34 4.96
N ILE A 218 16.25 1.10 6.19
CA ILE A 218 15.12 0.21 6.45
C ILE A 218 13.91 1.12 6.64
N GLU A 219 12.90 0.99 5.80
CA GLU A 219 11.77 1.92 5.70
C GLU A 219 10.42 1.20 5.59
N GLY A 220 10.41 -0.09 5.90
CA GLY A 220 9.22 -0.92 5.91
C GLY A 220 8.18 -0.46 6.94
N GLY A 221 6.92 -0.50 6.53
CA GLY A 221 5.78 -0.08 7.32
C GLY A 221 4.44 -0.41 6.66
N PRO A 222 3.33 -0.22 7.37
CA PRO A 222 2.01 -0.27 6.77
C PRO A 222 1.79 0.94 5.86
N GLY A 223 1.09 0.75 4.76
CA GLY A 223 0.73 1.87 3.89
C GLY A 223 -0.11 1.47 2.69
N PHE A 224 -0.49 2.50 1.96
CA PHE A 224 -1.07 2.42 0.63
C PHE A 224 -0.01 2.93 -0.34
N TRP A 225 0.37 2.12 -1.32
CA TRP A 225 1.49 2.43 -2.22
C TRP A 225 1.02 2.40 -3.66
N VAL A 226 1.48 3.35 -4.49
CA VAL A 226 1.21 3.29 -5.94
C VAL A 226 1.79 2.03 -6.58
N SER A 227 2.80 1.42 -5.95
CA SER A 227 3.43 0.17 -6.36
C SER A 227 2.64 -1.09 -5.91
N THR A 228 1.47 -0.94 -5.28
CA THR A 228 0.59 -2.06 -4.91
C THR A 228 -0.03 -2.70 -6.13
N GLN A 229 0.27 -3.99 -6.34
CA GLN A 229 -0.25 -4.75 -7.47
C GLN A 229 -1.66 -5.27 -7.20
N PHE A 230 -2.00 -5.61 -5.95
CA PHE A 230 -3.31 -6.13 -5.56
C PHE A 230 -3.99 -5.16 -4.60
N PRO A 231 -4.84 -4.24 -5.08
CA PRO A 231 -5.39 -3.19 -4.24
C PRO A 231 -6.20 -3.73 -3.06
N SER A 232 -6.08 -3.08 -1.91
CA SER A 232 -6.76 -3.45 -0.65
C SER A 232 -7.26 -2.19 0.05
N ALA A 233 -8.44 -2.26 0.67
CA ALA A 233 -9.00 -1.17 1.47
C ALA A 233 -8.25 -0.99 2.79
N VAL A 234 -7.64 -2.08 3.27
CA VAL A 234 -6.78 -2.13 4.45
C VAL A 234 -5.32 -1.97 3.99
N PRO A 235 -4.49 -1.15 4.66
CA PRO A 235 -3.09 -0.95 4.31
C PRO A 235 -2.33 -2.28 4.38
N LYS A 236 -1.26 -2.41 3.59
CA LYS A 236 -0.38 -3.57 3.65
C LYS A 236 0.93 -3.22 4.31
N TYR A 237 1.48 -4.17 5.07
CA TYR A 237 2.84 -4.04 5.61
C TYR A 237 3.87 -4.62 4.64
N ARG A 238 4.89 -3.82 4.30
CA ARG A 238 6.01 -4.26 3.47
C ARG A 238 7.33 -4.10 4.20
N LEU A 239 8.28 -5.00 3.95
CA LEU A 239 9.60 -5.00 4.60
C LEU A 239 10.59 -4.10 3.85
N ASN A 240 10.09 -2.97 3.32
CA ASN A 240 10.83 -2.13 2.40
C ASN A 240 12.20 -1.72 2.95
N GLY A 241 13.22 -1.77 2.08
CA GLY A 241 14.55 -1.26 2.38
C GLY A 241 15.35 -0.98 1.12
N VAL A 242 16.27 -0.03 1.25
CA VAL A 242 17.14 0.44 0.18
C VAL A 242 18.58 0.28 0.63
N PRO A 243 19.31 -0.72 0.14
CA PRO A 243 20.69 -0.99 0.58
C PRO A 243 21.78 -0.25 -0.21
N SER A 244 21.43 0.42 -1.32
CA SER A 244 22.42 0.83 -2.31
C SER A 244 22.19 2.19 -2.97
N GLY A 245 21.91 3.24 -2.19
CA GLY A 245 21.73 4.59 -2.77
C GLY A 245 20.63 4.66 -3.83
N TYR A 246 19.54 3.91 -3.63
CA TYR A 246 18.39 3.75 -4.55
C TYR A 246 18.69 3.09 -5.90
N ASN A 247 19.83 2.39 -6.07
CA ASN A 247 20.06 1.57 -7.27
C ASN A 247 19.19 0.32 -7.35
N PHE A 248 18.72 -0.20 -6.21
CA PHE A 248 17.68 -1.20 -6.14
C PHE A 248 16.99 -1.14 -4.78
N GLU A 249 15.82 -1.73 -4.74
CA GLU A 249 14.90 -1.74 -3.60
C GLU A 249 14.56 -3.19 -3.26
N VAL A 250 14.24 -3.46 -2.00
CA VAL A 250 13.89 -4.80 -1.53
C VAL A 250 12.65 -4.73 -0.64
N SER A 251 11.61 -5.50 -0.96
CA SER A 251 10.32 -5.48 -0.26
C SER A 251 9.99 -6.76 0.50
N SER A 252 10.54 -7.90 0.07
CA SER A 252 10.18 -9.22 0.62
C SER A 252 11.20 -10.33 0.33
N PRO A 253 11.12 -11.48 1.04
CA PRO A 253 11.95 -12.66 0.77
C PRO A 253 11.77 -13.25 -0.62
N GLY A 254 12.80 -13.94 -1.10
CA GLY A 254 12.88 -14.39 -2.49
C GLY A 254 13.49 -13.32 -3.41
N GLY A 255 13.51 -12.06 -2.98
CA GLY A 255 14.15 -10.94 -3.66
C GLY A 255 13.21 -10.27 -4.65
N TRP A 256 12.26 -9.49 -4.13
CA TRP A 256 11.32 -8.67 -4.90
C TRP A 256 11.53 -7.20 -4.56
N GLY A 257 11.48 -6.32 -5.56
CA GLY A 257 11.55 -4.86 -5.39
C GLY A 257 10.19 -4.24 -5.06
N PHE A 258 10.10 -2.91 -4.98
CA PHE A 258 8.85 -2.22 -4.67
C PHE A 258 7.88 -2.31 -5.86
N GLY A 259 6.90 -3.21 -5.78
CA GLY A 259 5.96 -3.44 -6.89
C GLY A 259 6.59 -4.04 -8.15
N ASP A 260 7.88 -4.44 -8.09
CA ASP A 260 8.54 -5.11 -9.20
C ASP A 260 8.09 -6.57 -9.24
N THR A 261 7.35 -6.91 -10.28
CA THR A 261 6.80 -8.25 -10.50
C THR A 261 7.83 -9.21 -11.10
N ALA A 262 9.00 -8.70 -11.50
CA ALA A 262 10.18 -9.50 -11.75
C ALA A 262 11.03 -9.61 -10.47
N PRO A 263 11.62 -10.78 -10.18
CA PRO A 263 12.52 -10.89 -9.06
C PRO A 263 13.84 -10.17 -9.34
N MET A 264 14.46 -9.71 -8.25
CA MET A 264 15.78 -9.12 -8.22
C MET A 264 16.82 -9.99 -8.91
N ARG A 265 17.76 -9.34 -9.58
CA ARG A 265 18.88 -9.99 -10.28
C ARG A 265 19.78 -10.75 -9.29
N ASP A 266 20.56 -11.68 -9.81
CA ASP A 266 21.49 -12.49 -9.00
C ASP A 266 22.62 -11.68 -8.37
N ASP A 267 22.95 -10.52 -8.92
CA ASP A 267 23.93 -9.61 -8.35
C ASP A 267 23.40 -8.74 -7.21
N GLN A 268 22.09 -8.85 -6.91
CA GLN A 268 21.39 -8.14 -5.85
C GLN A 268 21.06 -9.11 -4.70
N VAL A 269 21.10 -8.58 -3.48
CA VAL A 269 20.91 -9.35 -2.23
C VAL A 269 19.69 -8.79 -1.52
N GLY A 270 18.84 -9.67 -0.99
CA GLY A 270 17.60 -9.27 -0.36
C GLY A 270 17.42 -9.79 1.06
N ILE A 271 16.16 -10.00 1.41
CA ILE A 271 15.70 -10.42 2.73
C ILE A 271 15.61 -11.96 2.77
N ALA A 272 16.07 -12.57 3.85
CA ALA A 272 15.88 -14.00 4.12
C ALA A 272 14.65 -14.20 5.00
N GLN A 273 13.75 -15.10 4.58
CA GLN A 273 12.63 -15.56 5.41
C GLN A 273 13.21 -16.34 6.59
N LEU A 274 12.75 -16.02 7.79
CA LEU A 274 13.18 -16.67 9.04
C LEU A 274 12.05 -17.49 9.65
N SER A 275 10.83 -16.94 9.75
CA SER A 275 9.70 -17.67 10.32
C SER A 275 9.25 -18.80 9.40
N ASN A 276 8.86 -19.92 10.01
CA ASN A 276 8.15 -21.00 9.34
C ASN A 276 6.64 -21.04 9.63
N ARG A 277 6.10 -20.03 10.31
CA ARG A 277 4.68 -19.95 10.68
C ARG A 277 3.94 -18.79 10.04
N VAL A 278 4.65 -17.85 9.44
CA VAL A 278 4.07 -16.77 8.64
C VAL A 278 4.74 -16.71 7.28
N ILE A 279 3.96 -16.52 6.22
CA ILE A 279 4.47 -16.33 4.87
C ILE A 279 4.38 -14.85 4.47
N ILE A 280 5.39 -14.36 3.75
CA ILE A 280 5.49 -12.97 3.32
C ILE A 280 5.23 -12.89 1.81
N PRO A 281 4.08 -12.36 1.38
CA PRO A 281 3.79 -12.15 -0.03
C PRO A 281 4.59 -10.96 -0.59
N PRO A 282 4.97 -10.99 -1.87
CA PRO A 282 5.68 -9.88 -2.50
C PRO A 282 4.95 -8.54 -2.43
N ASP A 283 3.62 -8.54 -2.48
CA ASP A 283 2.82 -7.31 -2.46
C ASP A 283 2.54 -6.75 -1.06
N GLY A 284 2.92 -7.47 0.01
CA GLY A 284 2.81 -7.05 1.41
C GLY A 284 1.80 -7.83 2.26
N LEU A 285 2.03 -7.89 3.57
CA LEU A 285 1.17 -8.57 4.54
C LEU A 285 -0.18 -7.86 4.66
N THR A 286 -1.25 -8.65 4.66
CA THR A 286 -2.65 -8.23 4.81
C THR A 286 -3.13 -8.39 6.25
N PHE A 287 -4.06 -7.52 6.65
CA PHE A 287 -4.67 -7.50 7.98
C PHE A 287 -6.19 -7.66 7.88
N VAL A 288 -6.79 -8.21 8.93
CA VAL A 288 -8.24 -8.47 9.02
C VAL A 288 -8.77 -8.12 10.42
N GLY A 289 -10.08 -8.23 10.62
CA GLY A 289 -10.73 -8.00 11.91
C GLY A 289 -11.23 -6.56 12.11
N PRO A 290 -11.71 -6.21 13.32
CA PRO A 290 -12.14 -4.85 13.63
C PRO A 290 -10.91 -3.94 13.74
N LEU A 291 -10.78 -2.96 12.84
CA LEU A 291 -9.60 -2.10 12.73
C LEU A 291 -9.74 -0.73 13.43
N ASP A 292 -10.85 -0.52 14.14
CA ASP A 292 -11.18 0.77 14.73
C ASP A 292 -10.22 1.15 15.87
N ASP A 293 -9.59 0.19 16.56
CA ASP A 293 -8.67 0.45 17.68
C ASP A 293 -7.57 -0.62 17.80
N THR A 294 -6.92 -0.92 16.66
CA THR A 294 -5.89 -1.95 16.56
C THR A 294 -4.53 -1.44 16.11
N PHE A 295 -3.49 -2.01 16.71
CA PHE A 295 -2.09 -1.69 16.46
C PHE A 295 -1.31 -2.90 15.99
N LEU A 296 -0.42 -2.66 15.03
CA LEU A 296 0.68 -3.56 14.69
C LEU A 296 1.89 -3.19 15.55
N GLY A 297 2.33 -4.10 16.40
CA GLY A 297 3.65 -3.99 17.01
C GLY A 297 4.70 -4.55 16.07
N TYR A 298 5.79 -3.82 15.86
CA TYR A 298 6.93 -4.41 15.18
C TYR A 298 8.24 -3.83 15.67
N ALA A 299 9.28 -4.64 15.57
CA ALA A 299 10.64 -4.27 15.93
C ALA A 299 11.63 -4.68 14.86
N TRP A 300 12.67 -3.87 14.69
CA TRP A 300 13.85 -4.23 13.91
C TRP A 300 15.03 -4.33 14.87
N MET A 301 15.60 -5.53 15.01
CA MET A 301 16.73 -5.81 15.90
C MET A 301 17.95 -6.20 15.07
N ALA A 302 19.10 -5.57 15.29
CA ALA A 302 20.35 -6.03 14.72
C ALA A 302 20.79 -7.31 15.47
N LEU A 303 20.77 -8.47 14.80
CA LEU A 303 21.16 -9.75 15.40
C LEU A 303 22.38 -10.36 14.69
N PRO A 304 23.31 -11.01 15.41
CA PRO A 304 24.51 -11.62 14.82
C PRO A 304 24.22 -13.02 14.24
N LEU A 305 23.26 -13.12 13.33
CA LEU A 305 22.79 -14.40 12.78
C LEU A 305 23.78 -15.03 11.78
N THR A 306 24.58 -14.20 11.12
CA THR A 306 25.63 -14.63 10.19
C THR A 306 26.99 -14.13 10.69
N PRO A 307 28.07 -14.91 10.48
CA PRO A 307 29.40 -14.48 10.89
C PRO A 307 29.90 -13.30 10.03
N PRO A 308 30.69 -12.38 10.60
CA PRO A 308 31.29 -11.31 9.82
C PRO A 308 32.31 -11.87 8.82
N LYS A 309 32.46 -11.19 7.69
CA LYS A 309 33.40 -11.53 6.62
C LYS A 309 34.47 -10.45 6.49
N PRO A 310 35.63 -10.62 7.12
CA PRO A 310 36.71 -9.65 7.07
C PRO A 310 37.48 -9.82 5.75
N THR A 311 37.11 -9.02 4.74
CA THR A 311 37.87 -8.85 3.50
C THR A 311 38.51 -7.46 3.46
N GLU A 312 39.62 -7.31 2.73
CA GLU A 312 40.28 -5.99 2.57
C GLU A 312 39.38 -4.98 1.83
N VAL A 313 38.61 -5.48 0.85
CA VAL A 313 37.64 -4.70 0.08
C VAL A 313 36.25 -5.30 0.27
N GLY A 314 35.28 -4.46 0.62
CA GLY A 314 33.91 -4.87 0.92
C GLY A 314 33.75 -5.81 2.12
N PRO A 315 34.35 -5.51 3.30
CA PRO A 315 34.12 -6.28 4.51
C PRO A 315 32.63 -6.26 4.84
N THR A 316 32.09 -7.39 5.32
CA THR A 316 30.71 -7.49 5.78
C THR A 316 30.71 -7.69 7.29
N GLY A 317 29.94 -6.88 8.00
CA GLY A 317 29.68 -7.07 9.43
C GLY A 317 28.72 -8.23 9.70
N ASP A 318 28.28 -8.31 10.96
CA ASP A 318 27.45 -9.40 11.48
C ASP A 318 25.99 -8.99 11.70
N GLN A 319 25.62 -7.73 11.48
CA GLN A 319 24.29 -7.23 11.82
C GLN A 319 23.24 -7.66 10.79
N SER A 320 22.52 -8.73 11.11
CA SER A 320 21.32 -9.18 10.43
C SER A 320 20.12 -8.46 11.03
N TRP A 321 19.70 -7.34 10.43
CA TRP A 321 18.52 -6.60 10.87
C TRP A 321 17.28 -7.45 10.70
N THR A 322 16.70 -7.87 11.82
CA THR A 322 15.66 -8.90 11.94
C THR A 322 14.35 -8.26 12.38
N LEU A 323 13.30 -8.49 11.59
CA LEU A 323 11.94 -8.05 11.89
C LEU A 323 11.30 -8.99 12.91
N PHE A 324 10.75 -8.43 13.97
CA PHE A 324 9.79 -9.07 14.85
C PHE A 324 8.42 -8.42 14.64
N LEU A 325 7.37 -9.23 14.62
CA LEU A 325 5.99 -8.74 14.64
C LEU A 325 5.34 -9.11 15.97
N ALA A 326 4.43 -8.26 16.43
CA ALA A 326 3.49 -8.52 17.50
C ALA A 326 2.08 -8.20 16.98
N THR A 327 1.32 -9.26 16.73
CA THR A 327 -0.08 -9.23 16.31
C THR A 327 -0.87 -10.16 17.22
N ARG A 328 -2.20 -10.11 17.18
CA ARG A 328 -3.05 -10.97 18.00
C ARG A 328 -2.87 -12.46 17.67
N THR A 329 -2.54 -12.77 16.41
CA THR A 329 -2.50 -14.14 15.87
C THR A 329 -1.08 -14.67 15.61
N PHE A 330 -0.07 -13.81 15.71
CA PHE A 330 1.34 -14.15 15.55
C PHE A 330 2.24 -13.17 16.30
N GLN A 331 3.21 -13.69 17.04
CA GLN A 331 4.31 -12.92 17.62
C GLN A 331 5.65 -13.61 17.39
N GLY A 332 6.71 -12.85 17.11
CA GLY A 332 8.08 -13.39 16.99
C GLY A 332 8.83 -12.93 15.74
N PRO A 333 10.02 -13.50 15.49
CA PRO A 333 10.85 -13.11 14.35
C PRO A 333 10.23 -13.59 13.04
N VAL A 334 10.39 -12.79 11.98
CA VAL A 334 9.74 -13.01 10.68
C VAL A 334 10.76 -13.20 9.57
N ALA A 335 11.67 -12.26 9.40
CA ALA A 335 12.67 -12.26 8.35
C ALA A 335 13.82 -11.31 8.71
N PHE A 336 14.95 -11.39 8.01
CA PHE A 336 16.06 -10.46 8.21
C PHE A 336 16.72 -10.03 6.91
N PHE A 337 17.28 -8.82 6.90
CA PHE A 337 18.18 -8.37 5.85
C PHE A 337 19.51 -9.12 5.95
N VAL A 338 19.88 -9.82 4.88
CA VAL A 338 21.17 -10.49 4.79
C VAL A 338 22.28 -9.42 4.82
N PRO A 339 23.28 -9.48 5.73
CA PRO A 339 24.23 -8.37 5.90
C PRO A 339 24.99 -7.96 4.63
N GLU A 340 25.26 -8.89 3.73
CA GLU A 340 25.87 -8.61 2.43
C GLU A 340 25.03 -7.70 1.52
N ALA A 341 23.74 -7.49 1.79
CA ALA A 341 22.94 -6.48 1.11
C ALA A 341 23.51 -5.08 1.38
N TRP A 342 23.86 -4.80 2.63
CA TRP A 342 24.40 -3.51 3.05
C TRP A 342 25.86 -3.33 2.65
N SER A 343 26.68 -4.38 2.67
CA SER A 343 28.12 -4.26 2.33
C SER A 343 28.41 -4.30 0.82
N ARG A 344 27.39 -4.56 -0.03
CA ARG A 344 27.57 -4.82 -1.47
C ARG A 344 28.30 -3.68 -2.18
N LEU A 345 27.89 -2.42 -1.94
CA LEU A 345 28.50 -1.24 -2.58
C LEU A 345 29.97 -1.07 -2.18
N SER A 346 30.35 -1.49 -0.98
CA SER A 346 31.73 -1.40 -0.49
C SER A 346 32.73 -2.24 -1.30
N ARG A 347 32.24 -3.19 -2.12
CA ARG A 347 33.08 -3.99 -3.04
C ARG A 347 33.66 -3.17 -4.19
N THR A 348 32.94 -2.13 -4.64
CA THR A 348 33.36 -1.23 -5.73
C THR A 348 33.70 0.17 -5.23
N TYR A 349 33.32 0.51 -4.00
CA TYR A 349 33.60 1.81 -3.39
C TYR A 349 34.16 1.66 -1.96
N PRO A 350 35.49 1.48 -1.80
CA PRO A 350 36.10 1.20 -0.48
C PRO A 350 35.95 2.31 0.57
N THR A 351 35.67 3.56 0.16
CA THR A 351 35.41 4.70 1.06
C THR A 351 34.35 4.39 2.11
N ILE A 352 33.36 3.56 1.77
CA ILE A 352 32.26 3.19 2.66
C ILE A 352 32.45 1.84 3.36
N ASN A 353 33.65 1.28 3.38
CA ASN A 353 33.94 0.07 4.15
C ASN A 353 33.54 0.27 5.63
N GLY A 354 32.70 -0.63 6.15
CA GLY A 354 32.21 -0.58 7.53
C GLY A 354 31.34 0.65 7.84
N ARG A 355 30.67 1.23 6.84
CA ARG A 355 29.73 2.35 7.00
C ARG A 355 28.27 1.94 6.88
N GLY A 356 27.99 0.72 6.43
CA GLY A 356 26.63 0.21 6.24
C GLY A 356 25.98 -0.32 7.51
N LEU A 357 24.68 -0.62 7.40
CA LEU A 357 23.85 -1.21 8.46
C LEU A 357 24.30 -2.62 8.88
N ASP A 358 25.15 -3.29 8.10
CA ASP A 358 25.81 -4.53 8.49
C ASP A 358 26.82 -4.34 9.63
N ALA A 359 27.36 -3.12 9.79
CA ALA A 359 28.48 -2.84 10.70
C ALA A 359 28.24 -1.66 11.65
N ARG A 360 27.38 -0.70 11.29
CA ARG A 360 27.07 0.49 12.12
C ARG A 360 25.78 0.29 12.92
N PRO A 361 25.68 0.90 14.12
CA PRO A 361 24.38 1.07 14.77
C PRO A 361 23.40 1.81 13.85
N GLY A 362 22.12 1.49 13.96
CA GLY A 362 21.04 2.16 13.26
C GLY A 362 20.55 3.39 14.03
N LEU A 363 20.23 4.46 13.32
CA LEU A 363 19.62 5.66 13.85
C LEU A 363 18.15 5.72 13.43
N MET A 364 17.28 5.96 14.40
CA MET A 364 15.88 6.30 14.21
C MET A 364 15.67 7.76 14.61
N GLY A 365 15.40 8.64 13.65
CA GLY A 365 15.21 10.08 13.91
C GLY A 365 13.78 10.47 14.31
N GLY A 366 12.81 9.60 14.07
CA GLY A 366 11.39 9.94 14.16
C GLY A 366 10.49 8.85 13.58
N GLY A 367 9.19 9.06 13.69
CA GLY A 367 8.18 8.31 12.96
C GLY A 367 7.31 9.27 12.15
N GLY A 368 6.87 8.87 10.95
CA GLY A 368 6.13 9.76 10.05
C GLY A 368 5.05 9.04 9.28
N MET A 369 3.94 9.75 9.05
CA MET A 369 2.95 9.43 8.02
C MET A 369 3.31 10.25 6.78
N GLU A 370 3.71 9.56 5.72
CA GLU A 370 4.08 10.17 4.44
C GLU A 370 2.86 10.26 3.55
N VAL A 371 2.46 11.49 3.17
CA VAL A 371 1.42 11.73 2.18
C VAL A 371 2.10 12.16 0.89
N ALA A 372 2.32 11.20 -0.01
CA ALA A 372 3.14 11.41 -1.22
C ALA A 372 2.30 11.67 -2.48
N ALA A 373 1.25 10.89 -2.70
CA ALA A 373 0.39 11.04 -3.87
C ALA A 373 -1.07 10.82 -3.48
N VAL A 374 -1.87 11.86 -3.56
CA VAL A 374 -3.32 11.78 -3.34
C VAL A 374 -3.98 12.40 -4.56
N PRO A 375 -4.94 11.71 -5.22
CA PRO A 375 -5.54 12.30 -6.40
C PRO A 375 -6.38 13.53 -6.05
N GLN A 376 -6.59 14.42 -7.02
CA GLN A 376 -7.55 15.52 -6.89
C GLN A 376 -8.30 15.79 -8.17
N PHE A 377 -9.42 16.48 -8.04
CA PHE A 377 -10.08 17.21 -9.11
C PHE A 377 -9.92 18.71 -8.87
N ARG A 378 -9.81 19.50 -9.94
CA ARG A 378 -9.72 20.97 -9.89
C ARG A 378 -10.62 21.59 -10.94
N ALA A 379 -11.34 22.63 -10.55
CA ALA A 379 -12.21 23.40 -11.43
C ALA A 379 -12.27 24.86 -10.98
N GLU A 380 -12.56 25.76 -11.91
CA GLU A 380 -12.80 27.18 -11.62
C GLU A 380 -14.30 27.46 -11.59
N ASP A 381 -14.73 28.37 -10.71
CA ASP A 381 -16.09 28.92 -10.76
C ASP A 381 -16.22 29.97 -11.87
N ALA A 382 -17.44 30.50 -12.07
CA ALA A 382 -17.69 31.54 -13.07
C ALA A 382 -16.91 32.85 -12.83
N GLY A 383 -16.37 33.06 -11.63
CA GLY A 383 -15.51 34.18 -11.25
C GLY A 383 -14.02 33.94 -11.48
N GLY A 384 -13.63 32.76 -11.97
CA GLY A 384 -12.23 32.36 -12.16
C GLY A 384 -11.52 31.97 -10.86
N ARG A 385 -12.27 31.61 -9.81
CA ARG A 385 -11.69 31.13 -8.55
C ARG A 385 -11.56 29.61 -8.57
N THR A 386 -10.37 29.11 -8.28
CA THR A 386 -10.07 27.68 -8.24
C THR A 386 -10.67 27.01 -6.99
N TYR A 387 -11.29 25.85 -7.20
CA TYR A 387 -11.69 24.90 -6.18
C TYR A 387 -11.04 23.54 -6.46
N SER A 388 -10.80 22.76 -5.40
CA SER A 388 -10.31 21.39 -5.50
C SER A 388 -11.12 20.43 -4.64
N LYS A 389 -11.10 19.16 -5.04
CA LYS A 389 -11.64 18.03 -4.28
C LYS A 389 -10.58 16.94 -4.18
N ILE A 390 -10.38 16.39 -2.98
CA ILE A 390 -9.56 15.20 -2.73
C ILE A 390 -10.46 14.03 -2.24
N PRO A 391 -9.97 12.78 -2.24
CA PRO A 391 -10.69 11.68 -1.64
C PRO A 391 -10.96 11.92 -0.16
N ARG A 392 -12.10 11.42 0.30
CA ARG A 392 -12.42 11.36 1.73
C ARG A 392 -11.40 10.49 2.46
N LEU A 393 -10.60 11.11 3.33
CA LEU A 393 -9.63 10.41 4.18
C LEU A 393 -10.21 10.22 5.58
N LEU A 394 -10.25 8.95 6.02
CA LEU A 394 -10.90 8.52 7.25
C LEU A 394 -9.88 8.17 8.32
N PHE A 395 -10.12 8.65 9.54
CA PHE A 395 -9.27 8.42 10.70
C PHE A 395 -10.14 7.95 11.87
N PRO A 396 -9.80 6.82 12.52
CA PRO A 396 -10.53 6.37 13.69
C PRO A 396 -10.30 7.33 14.87
N VAL A 397 -11.38 7.76 15.52
CA VAL A 397 -11.34 8.71 16.65
C VAL A 397 -11.80 8.06 17.94
N ASP A 398 -11.12 8.38 19.04
CA ASP A 398 -11.53 8.01 20.39
C ASP A 398 -12.60 8.97 20.95
N GLY A 399 -13.01 8.74 22.20
CA GLY A 399 -14.01 9.57 22.88
C GLY A 399 -13.60 11.01 23.15
N ASP A 400 -12.30 11.33 23.02
CA ASP A 400 -11.74 12.66 23.17
C ASP A 400 -11.47 13.34 21.81
N GLY A 401 -11.93 12.73 20.70
CA GLY A 401 -11.69 13.25 19.36
C GLY A 401 -10.24 13.09 18.89
N ARG A 402 -9.53 12.06 19.36
CA ARG A 402 -8.14 11.81 18.97
C ARG A 402 -7.97 10.55 18.13
N THR A 403 -7.05 10.61 17.18
CA THR A 403 -6.54 9.44 16.46
C THR A 403 -5.10 9.19 16.89
N ILE A 404 -4.87 8.20 17.75
CA ILE A 404 -3.52 7.72 18.04
C ILE A 404 -2.95 7.07 16.78
N LEU A 405 -1.79 7.54 16.32
CA LEU A 405 -1.11 7.12 15.11
C LEU A 405 -0.02 6.08 15.40
N LEU A 406 0.82 6.38 16.38
CA LEU A 406 1.98 5.57 16.77
C LEU A 406 2.25 5.74 18.26
N GLN A 407 2.72 4.71 18.95
CA GLN A 407 3.00 4.75 20.39
C GLN A 407 4.16 3.83 20.80
N ASP A 408 4.62 4.00 22.04
CA ASP A 408 5.58 3.13 22.72
C ASP A 408 6.90 2.96 21.94
N VAL A 409 7.51 4.09 21.52
CA VAL A 409 8.79 4.04 20.80
C VAL A 409 9.92 3.68 21.75
N THR A 410 10.54 2.54 21.52
CA THR A 410 11.67 2.04 22.30
C THR A 410 12.88 1.80 21.41
N LEU A 411 14.03 2.33 21.81
CA LEU A 411 15.32 2.07 21.19
C LEU A 411 16.11 1.08 22.03
N TYR A 412 16.90 0.22 21.38
CA TYR A 412 17.54 -0.90 22.06
C TYR A 412 19.06 -0.86 21.94
N SER A 413 19.72 -1.14 23.06
CA SER A 413 21.15 -1.44 23.11
C SER A 413 21.43 -2.91 22.83
N LYS A 414 22.72 -3.28 22.76
CA LYS A 414 23.11 -4.69 22.58
C LYS A 414 22.61 -5.61 23.70
N GLU A 415 22.38 -5.09 24.89
CA GLU A 415 21.97 -5.87 26.07
C GLU A 415 20.56 -6.45 25.92
N ALA A 416 19.69 -5.78 25.15
CA ALA A 416 18.29 -6.16 24.99
C ALA A 416 18.11 -7.53 24.32
N LEU A 417 18.97 -7.89 23.36
CA LEU A 417 18.90 -9.19 22.70
C LEU A 417 20.23 -9.61 22.04
N TYR A 418 20.93 -8.67 21.37
CA TYR A 418 22.14 -8.96 20.59
C TYR A 418 23.18 -9.78 21.36
N GLN A 419 23.50 -9.39 22.61
CA GLN A 419 24.54 -10.07 23.41
C GLN A 419 24.19 -11.52 23.72
N SER A 420 22.92 -11.79 24.02
CA SER A 420 22.46 -13.15 24.32
C SER A 420 22.52 -14.05 23.07
N VAL A 421 22.17 -13.50 21.90
CA VAL A 421 22.30 -14.20 20.61
C VAL A 421 23.77 -14.39 20.24
N ALA A 422 24.62 -13.39 20.45
CA ALA A 422 26.07 -13.51 20.24
C ALA A 422 26.67 -14.63 21.11
N SER A 423 26.34 -14.63 22.41
CA SER A 423 26.79 -15.67 23.34
C SER A 423 26.34 -17.06 22.91
N TRP A 424 25.11 -17.18 22.42
CA TRP A 424 24.59 -18.44 21.91
C TRP A 424 25.33 -18.92 20.66
N VAL A 425 25.53 -18.00 19.71
CA VAL A 425 26.27 -18.26 18.47
C VAL A 425 27.71 -18.71 18.76
N ASP A 426 28.30 -18.29 19.88
CA ASP A 426 29.61 -18.71 20.38
C ASP A 426 29.58 -19.96 21.29
N GLY A 427 28.46 -20.69 21.32
CA GLY A 427 28.30 -21.97 22.02
C GLY A 427 27.72 -21.88 23.43
N GLY A 428 27.21 -20.71 23.83
CA GLY A 428 26.43 -20.53 25.05
C GLY A 428 24.99 -21.05 24.95
N ASP A 429 24.19 -20.76 25.97
CA ASP A 429 22.80 -21.20 26.06
C ASP A 429 21.91 -20.50 25.02
N ILE A 430 20.88 -21.21 24.54
CA ILE A 430 19.87 -20.67 23.62
C ILE A 430 19.04 -19.62 24.38
N PRO A 431 19.01 -18.33 23.96
CA PRO A 431 18.20 -17.32 24.61
C PRO A 431 16.71 -17.55 24.35
N GLU A 432 15.87 -16.97 25.21
CA GLU A 432 14.41 -17.05 25.08
C GLU A 432 13.84 -16.28 23.87
N GLY A 433 14.63 -15.35 23.31
CA GLY A 433 14.27 -14.53 22.15
C GLY A 433 13.45 -13.28 22.45
N THR A 434 12.86 -13.16 23.65
CA THR A 434 12.16 -11.94 24.08
C THR A 434 13.11 -10.75 24.12
N ILE A 435 12.66 -9.59 23.62
CA ILE A 435 13.43 -8.36 23.66
C ILE A 435 13.35 -7.80 25.09
N GLY A 436 14.50 -7.71 25.75
CA GLY A 436 14.58 -7.38 27.17
C GLY A 436 14.37 -5.88 27.46
N GLU A 437 13.73 -5.60 28.60
CA GLU A 437 13.66 -4.24 29.17
C GLU A 437 15.06 -3.74 29.60
N THR A 438 15.96 -4.66 29.99
CA THR A 438 17.38 -4.35 30.15
C THR A 438 17.96 -3.97 28.79
N GLY A 439 18.46 -2.76 28.66
CA GLY A 439 18.93 -2.23 27.38
C GLY A 439 17.83 -1.59 26.52
N ALA A 440 16.64 -1.34 27.08
CA ALA A 440 15.59 -0.54 26.47
C ALA A 440 15.70 0.95 26.85
N TYR A 441 15.48 1.84 25.89
CA TYR A 441 15.34 3.28 26.08
C TYR A 441 14.00 3.72 25.49
N HIS A 442 13.03 3.97 26.36
CA HIS A 442 11.72 4.51 26.00
C HIS A 442 11.87 5.98 25.64
N SER A 443 11.74 6.29 24.35
CA SER A 443 12.05 7.62 23.84
C SER A 443 10.84 8.55 23.99
N PRO A 444 11.02 9.77 24.54
CA PRO A 444 10.00 10.79 24.43
C PRO A 444 9.84 11.21 22.97
N LEU A 445 8.67 11.76 22.65
CA LEU A 445 8.32 12.24 21.33
C LEU A 445 8.06 13.75 21.35
N THR A 446 8.36 14.41 20.24
CA THR A 446 7.94 15.79 19.97
C THR A 446 7.28 15.86 18.60
N THR A 447 6.41 16.82 18.37
CA THR A 447 5.78 17.04 17.07
C THR A 447 5.63 18.53 16.79
N GLY A 448 5.37 18.88 15.54
CA GLY A 448 5.14 20.24 15.08
C GLY A 448 4.07 20.29 13.99
N PRO A 449 3.60 21.49 13.63
CA PRO A 449 2.52 21.64 12.65
C PRO A 449 2.95 21.11 11.27
N PRO A 450 2.16 20.22 10.62
CA PRO A 450 2.47 19.72 9.30
C PRO A 450 2.33 20.82 8.25
N THR A 451 3.20 20.81 7.24
CA THR A 451 3.05 21.69 6.07
C THR A 451 2.31 20.93 4.98
N TYR A 452 1.03 21.24 4.79
CA TYR A 452 0.20 20.64 3.75
C TYR A 452 0.33 21.40 2.43
N ARG A 453 0.33 20.66 1.31
CA ARG A 453 0.40 21.24 -0.04
C ARG A 453 -0.57 20.58 -1.02
N GLN A 454 -0.99 21.35 -2.01
CA GLN A 454 -1.82 20.96 -3.15
C GLN A 454 -1.23 21.54 -4.44
N ALA A 455 -0.75 20.70 -5.36
CA ALA A 455 0.03 21.10 -6.54
C ALA A 455 1.13 22.14 -6.22
N GLY A 456 1.88 21.90 -5.14
CA GLY A 456 2.93 22.80 -4.67
C GLY A 456 2.47 24.03 -3.89
N GLN A 457 1.19 24.45 -4.01
CA GLN A 457 0.61 25.55 -3.22
C GLN A 457 0.39 25.12 -1.77
N PRO A 458 0.63 25.99 -0.77
CA PRO A 458 0.35 25.69 0.63
C PRO A 458 -1.16 25.53 0.87
N ILE A 459 -1.53 24.68 1.82
CA ILE A 459 -2.88 24.63 2.38
C ILE A 459 -2.86 25.30 3.75
N SER A 460 -3.79 26.21 4.00
CA SER A 460 -3.94 26.97 5.26
C SER A 460 -5.30 26.68 5.89
N GLY A 461 -5.40 26.70 7.22
CA GLY A 461 -6.66 26.50 7.95
C GLY A 461 -6.94 25.05 8.33
N VAL A 462 -6.12 24.09 7.91
CA VAL A 462 -6.22 22.68 8.34
C VAL A 462 -5.94 22.56 9.84
N GLU A 463 -5.09 23.43 10.38
CA GLU A 463 -4.77 23.51 11.81
C GLU A 463 -5.98 23.89 12.68
N ARG A 464 -7.09 24.36 12.10
CA ARG A 464 -8.35 24.55 12.85
C ARG A 464 -9.14 23.26 12.98
N VAL A 465 -8.94 22.34 12.04
CA VAL A 465 -9.65 21.06 11.94
C VAL A 465 -8.92 19.98 12.72
N VAL A 466 -7.60 19.86 12.50
CA VAL A 466 -6.79 18.79 13.07
C VAL A 466 -5.35 19.25 13.33
N GLU A 467 -4.83 18.94 14.51
CA GLU A 467 -3.44 19.20 14.89
C GLU A 467 -2.78 17.95 15.47
N PRO A 468 -1.47 17.74 15.23
CA PRO A 468 -0.74 16.69 15.90
C PRO A 468 -0.51 17.00 17.38
N GLU A 469 -0.62 15.98 18.22
CA GLU A 469 -0.43 16.03 19.66
C GLU A 469 0.48 14.89 20.12
N ILE A 470 1.26 15.11 21.18
CA ILE A 470 1.96 14.04 21.91
C ILE A 470 1.22 13.78 23.22
N LEU A 471 0.73 12.56 23.39
CA LEU A 471 0.13 12.08 24.63
C LEU A 471 1.20 11.45 25.51
N THR A 472 1.04 11.56 26.82
CA THR A 472 1.94 10.93 27.80
C THR A 472 1.11 10.21 28.84
N GLU A 473 1.27 8.89 28.93
CA GLU A 473 0.55 8.05 29.89
C GLU A 473 1.48 6.95 30.41
N GLY A 474 1.52 6.74 31.73
CA GLY A 474 2.25 5.62 32.32
C GLY A 474 3.77 5.61 32.07
N GLY A 475 4.37 6.72 31.63
CA GLY A 475 5.77 6.77 31.21
C GLY A 475 6.01 6.41 29.74
N SER A 476 4.94 6.15 28.98
CA SER A 476 4.98 6.00 27.52
C SER A 476 4.47 7.26 26.81
N TYR A 477 4.77 7.34 25.52
CA TYR A 477 4.42 8.43 24.62
C TYR A 477 3.64 7.90 23.43
N ALA A 478 2.60 8.63 23.05
CA ALA A 478 1.86 8.35 21.82
C ALA A 478 1.79 9.61 20.95
N PHE A 479 2.04 9.44 19.66
CA PHE A 479 1.80 10.42 18.63
C PHE A 479 0.36 10.30 18.15
N ALA A 480 -0.41 11.39 18.23
CA ALA A 480 -1.82 11.42 17.88
C ALA A 480 -2.16 12.63 17.00
N LEU A 481 -3.34 12.58 16.38
CA LEU A 481 -4.03 13.72 15.80
C LEU A 481 -5.22 14.07 16.69
N HIS A 482 -5.42 15.35 16.99
CA HIS A 482 -6.57 15.85 17.75
C HIS A 482 -7.51 16.61 16.80
N TRP A 483 -8.74 16.11 16.67
CA TRP A 483 -9.79 16.64 15.80
C TRP A 483 -10.65 17.65 16.56
N MET A 484 -10.46 18.92 16.25
CA MET A 484 -11.03 20.02 17.02
C MET A 484 -12.43 20.43 16.54
N GLU A 485 -12.74 20.20 15.26
CA GLU A 485 -14.02 20.56 14.67
C GLU A 485 -15.05 19.42 14.81
N PRO A 486 -16.24 19.66 15.40
CA PRO A 486 -17.26 18.62 15.56
C PRO A 486 -17.73 17.99 14.24
N ASP A 487 -17.76 18.76 13.16
CA ASP A 487 -18.18 18.29 11.84
C ASP A 487 -17.08 17.46 11.12
N HIS A 488 -15.87 17.42 11.69
CA HIS A 488 -14.71 16.73 11.13
C HIS A 488 -14.11 15.69 12.09
N GLN A 489 -14.93 15.02 12.90
CA GLN A 489 -14.45 13.95 13.78
C GLN A 489 -13.95 12.75 12.95
N GLY A 490 -12.63 12.68 12.74
CA GLY A 490 -11.99 11.62 11.97
C GLY A 490 -12.10 11.76 10.45
N VAL A 491 -12.45 12.93 9.93
CA VAL A 491 -12.62 13.15 8.48
C VAL A 491 -11.81 14.36 8.05
N PHE A 492 -10.74 14.12 7.29
CA PHE A 492 -9.92 15.20 6.75
C PHE A 492 -10.71 16.04 5.73
N PRO A 493 -10.48 17.36 5.62
CA PRO A 493 -11.20 18.20 4.66
C PRO A 493 -11.11 17.70 3.21
N GLU A 494 -12.26 17.60 2.55
CA GLU A 494 -12.37 17.07 1.19
C GLU A 494 -12.30 18.16 0.12
N TYR A 495 -12.78 19.36 0.43
CA TYR A 495 -12.93 20.47 -0.51
C TYR A 495 -12.12 21.68 -0.08
N PHE A 496 -11.49 22.33 -1.07
CA PHE A 496 -10.67 23.51 -0.84
C PHE A 496 -10.97 24.58 -1.87
N ARG A 497 -10.79 25.84 -1.47
CA ARG A 497 -10.92 27.02 -2.31
C ARG A 497 -9.61 27.81 -2.28
N GLU A 498 -9.21 28.33 -3.42
CA GLU A 498 -8.04 29.21 -3.50
C GLU A 498 -8.34 30.59 -2.91
N GLU A 499 -7.50 31.02 -1.97
CA GLU A 499 -7.52 32.33 -1.31
C GLU A 499 -6.09 32.80 -1.07
N ASP A 500 -5.76 34.01 -1.54
CA ASP A 500 -4.46 34.66 -1.31
C ASP A 500 -3.22 33.77 -1.59
N GLY A 501 -3.31 32.92 -2.64
CA GLY A 501 -2.23 32.02 -3.07
C GLY A 501 -2.09 30.73 -2.24
N ALA A 502 -3.05 30.42 -1.37
CA ALA A 502 -3.15 29.18 -0.63
C ALA A 502 -4.50 28.50 -0.90
N MET A 503 -4.56 27.18 -0.68
CA MET A 503 -5.82 26.44 -0.64
C MET A 503 -6.36 26.46 0.79
N VAL A 504 -7.65 26.76 0.97
CA VAL A 504 -8.31 26.83 2.28
C VAL A 504 -9.47 25.84 2.32
N PRO A 505 -9.61 25.00 3.37
CA PRO A 505 -10.75 24.12 3.55
C PRO A 505 -12.08 24.89 3.48
N VAL A 506 -13.04 24.34 2.73
CA VAL A 506 -14.41 24.87 2.65
C VAL A 506 -15.43 23.74 2.83
N PRO A 507 -16.60 24.00 3.43
CA PRO A 507 -17.64 22.97 3.52
C PRO A 507 -18.18 22.64 2.12
N PRO A 508 -18.70 21.42 1.89
CA PRO A 508 -19.25 21.03 0.59
C PRO A 508 -20.36 21.96 0.05
N ALA A 509 -21.11 22.60 0.96
CA ALA A 509 -22.17 23.55 0.60
C ALA A 509 -21.67 24.86 -0.02
N ASP A 510 -20.39 25.19 0.19
CA ASP A 510 -19.76 26.41 -0.34
C ASP A 510 -19.05 26.16 -1.68
N VAL A 511 -19.11 24.93 -2.22
CA VAL A 511 -18.56 24.57 -3.52
C VAL A 511 -19.60 24.85 -4.61
N PRO A 512 -19.34 25.76 -5.56
CA PRO A 512 -20.32 26.10 -6.59
C PRO A 512 -20.66 24.90 -7.47
N ALA A 513 -21.95 24.72 -7.77
CA ALA A 513 -22.44 23.56 -8.52
C ALA A 513 -21.83 23.48 -9.93
N GLU A 514 -21.55 24.63 -10.55
CA GLU A 514 -20.92 24.74 -11.86
C GLU A 514 -19.49 24.20 -11.92
N THR A 515 -18.83 23.98 -10.78
CA THR A 515 -17.51 23.35 -10.74
C THR A 515 -17.57 21.84 -10.98
N GLU A 516 -18.76 21.24 -10.87
CA GLU A 516 -19.04 19.80 -10.95
C GLU A 516 -18.23 18.92 -9.98
N LEU A 517 -17.47 19.51 -9.03
CA LEU A 517 -16.56 18.79 -8.14
C LEU A 517 -17.30 17.77 -7.26
N ALA A 518 -18.47 18.14 -6.74
CA ALA A 518 -19.28 17.27 -5.89
C ALA A 518 -19.64 15.94 -6.58
N GLN A 519 -19.83 15.97 -7.90
CA GLN A 519 -20.25 14.82 -8.72
C GLN A 519 -19.07 13.93 -9.14
N GLN A 520 -17.83 14.42 -9.06
CA GLN A 520 -16.65 13.65 -9.48
C GLN A 520 -16.41 12.45 -8.56
N ARG A 521 -16.11 11.30 -9.17
CA ARG A 521 -15.70 10.07 -8.48
C ARG A 521 -14.25 9.75 -8.83
N PHE A 522 -13.46 9.40 -7.82
CA PHE A 522 -12.07 9.00 -8.02
C PHE A 522 -11.99 7.62 -8.66
N ARG A 523 -11.01 7.44 -9.53
CA ARG A 523 -10.78 6.15 -10.19
C ARG A 523 -10.44 5.08 -9.13
N PRO A 524 -11.20 3.97 -9.05
CA PRO A 524 -10.86 2.86 -8.18
C PRO A 524 -9.55 2.21 -8.65
N ALA A 525 -8.80 1.64 -7.71
CA ALA A 525 -7.60 0.89 -8.04
C ALA A 525 -7.96 -0.47 -8.67
N SER A 526 -7.09 -0.94 -9.56
CA SER A 526 -7.15 -2.26 -10.17
C SER A 526 -5.74 -2.86 -10.25
N ASN A 527 -5.65 -4.20 -10.30
CA ASN A 527 -4.43 -4.87 -10.73
C ASN A 527 -4.26 -4.61 -12.24
N ASP A 528 -3.05 -4.25 -12.66
CA ASP A 528 -2.74 -3.95 -14.06
C ASP A 528 -2.50 -5.20 -14.92
N GLY A 529 -2.86 -6.38 -14.41
CA GLY A 529 -2.65 -7.68 -15.03
C GLY A 529 -1.29 -8.31 -14.76
N ARG A 530 -0.36 -7.59 -14.11
CA ARG A 530 0.94 -8.16 -13.75
C ARG A 530 0.84 -9.07 -12.54
N SER A 531 1.65 -10.12 -12.55
CA SER A 531 1.76 -11.11 -11.49
C SER A 531 3.23 -11.28 -11.12
N TYR A 532 3.51 -11.38 -9.81
CA TYR A 532 4.84 -11.78 -9.35
C TYR A 532 5.09 -13.22 -9.79
N THR A 533 6.23 -13.47 -10.46
CA THR A 533 6.57 -14.81 -10.95
C THR A 533 8.07 -15.06 -10.89
N SER A 534 8.49 -16.07 -10.13
CA SER A 534 9.90 -16.46 -10.05
C SER A 534 10.32 -17.29 -11.27
N PRO A 535 11.59 -17.20 -11.71
CA PRO A 535 12.15 -18.08 -12.73
C PRO A 535 11.90 -19.57 -12.45
N ALA A 536 11.40 -20.29 -13.44
CA ALA A 536 11.20 -21.74 -13.38
C ALA A 536 12.35 -22.53 -14.02
N ASP A 537 13.31 -21.83 -14.65
CA ASP A 537 14.45 -22.47 -15.32
C ASP A 537 15.32 -23.25 -14.33
N ALA A 538 15.83 -24.39 -14.78
CA ALA A 538 16.70 -25.25 -14.00
C ALA A 538 18.06 -24.57 -13.73
N GLY A 539 18.58 -24.72 -12.52
CA GLY A 539 19.89 -24.19 -12.13
C GLY A 539 19.87 -22.73 -11.67
N THR A 540 18.70 -22.10 -11.58
CA THR A 540 18.56 -20.77 -10.98
C THR A 540 18.60 -20.85 -9.46
N ARG A 541 18.80 -19.71 -8.76
CA ARG A 541 18.74 -19.66 -7.29
C ARG A 541 17.41 -20.12 -6.69
N TRP A 542 16.36 -20.20 -7.50
CA TRP A 542 15.03 -20.67 -7.12
C TRP A 542 14.86 -22.18 -7.23
N THR A 543 15.62 -22.83 -8.12
CA THR A 543 15.47 -24.24 -8.49
C THR A 543 16.68 -25.11 -8.16
N ALA A 544 17.82 -24.51 -7.80
CA ALA A 544 19.03 -25.21 -7.36
C ALA A 544 19.66 -24.50 -6.14
N PRO A 545 19.62 -25.11 -4.93
CA PRO A 545 19.16 -26.47 -4.62
C PRO A 545 17.64 -26.69 -4.79
N GLY A 546 16.85 -25.62 -4.74
CA GLY A 546 15.41 -25.66 -4.96
C GLY A 546 14.56 -26.02 -3.72
N PRO A 547 13.23 -25.99 -3.86
CA PRO A 547 12.33 -26.31 -2.76
C PRO A 547 12.36 -27.80 -2.41
N THR A 548 12.14 -28.11 -1.15
CA THR A 548 11.95 -29.48 -0.65
C THR A 548 10.53 -29.99 -0.89
N ARG A 549 9.51 -29.13 -0.77
CA ARG A 549 8.10 -29.51 -0.97
C ARG A 549 7.26 -28.34 -1.48
N GLY A 550 6.31 -28.62 -2.35
CA GLY A 550 5.42 -27.65 -2.97
C GLY A 550 5.20 -27.98 -4.46
N PRO A 551 4.51 -27.12 -5.20
CA PRO A 551 3.91 -25.87 -4.74
C PRO A 551 2.64 -26.07 -3.89
N PHE A 552 2.34 -25.08 -3.06
CA PHE A 552 1.08 -24.89 -2.32
C PHE A 552 0.46 -23.55 -2.75
N THR A 553 -0.84 -23.36 -2.49
CA THR A 553 -1.53 -22.08 -2.75
C THR A 553 -2.33 -21.60 -1.54
N ALA A 554 -2.55 -20.28 -1.48
CA ALA A 554 -3.48 -19.65 -0.55
C ALA A 554 -4.06 -18.37 -1.18
N VAL A 555 -5.31 -18.04 -0.86
CA VAL A 555 -5.96 -16.80 -1.30
C VAL A 555 -5.98 -15.82 -0.13
N LEU A 556 -5.43 -14.61 -0.36
CA LEU A 556 -5.30 -13.57 0.64
C LEU A 556 -6.54 -12.67 0.69
N ALA A 557 -6.67 -11.87 1.75
CA ALA A 557 -7.75 -10.94 1.99
C ALA A 557 -7.86 -9.82 0.93
N ASP A 558 -6.79 -9.57 0.18
CA ASP A 558 -6.79 -8.64 -0.97
C ASP A 558 -7.33 -9.28 -2.27
N GLY A 559 -7.74 -10.56 -2.23
CA GLY A 559 -8.25 -11.31 -3.37
C GLY A 559 -7.16 -11.91 -4.29
N SER A 560 -5.88 -11.75 -3.96
CA SER A 560 -4.77 -12.38 -4.68
C SER A 560 -4.54 -13.82 -4.23
N GLU A 561 -4.06 -14.66 -5.15
CA GLU A 561 -3.58 -16.01 -4.83
C GLU A 561 -2.05 -16.02 -4.83
N ILE A 562 -1.48 -16.50 -3.73
CA ILE A 562 -0.06 -16.81 -3.65
C ILE A 562 0.19 -18.28 -3.96
N THR A 563 1.28 -18.54 -4.67
CA THR A 563 1.90 -19.86 -4.82
C THR A 563 3.22 -19.86 -4.06
N TYR A 564 3.42 -20.85 -3.19
CA TYR A 564 4.63 -20.93 -2.37
C TYR A 564 5.16 -22.36 -2.24
N SER A 565 6.44 -22.47 -1.89
CA SER A 565 7.09 -23.76 -1.65
C SER A 565 7.98 -23.69 -0.40
N TRP A 566 8.24 -24.83 0.20
CA TRP A 566 9.06 -24.96 1.39
C TRP A 566 10.50 -25.25 1.02
N TYR A 567 11.41 -24.42 1.49
CA TYR A 567 12.85 -24.56 1.31
C TYR A 567 13.48 -24.93 2.64
N ARG A 568 14.54 -25.75 2.60
CA ARG A 568 15.49 -25.77 3.72
C ARG A 568 16.03 -24.34 3.86
N PHE A 569 16.11 -23.83 5.09
CA PHE A 569 16.40 -22.41 5.33
C PHE A 569 17.65 -21.93 4.57
N ALA A 570 18.75 -22.68 4.62
CA ALA A 570 20.01 -22.32 3.93
C ALA A 570 19.96 -22.41 2.40
N ASP A 571 18.91 -23.04 1.84
CA ASP A 571 18.72 -23.28 0.41
C ASP A 571 17.70 -22.31 -0.22
N GLN A 572 17.15 -21.38 0.58
CA GLN A 572 16.23 -20.35 0.08
C GLN A 572 16.94 -19.40 -0.92
N PRO A 573 16.20 -18.80 -1.88
CA PRO A 573 16.79 -18.01 -2.96
C PRO A 573 17.70 -16.86 -2.49
N SER A 574 17.30 -16.16 -1.42
CA SER A 574 18.02 -14.99 -0.90
C SER A 574 19.42 -15.27 -0.37
N LEU A 575 19.77 -16.55 -0.14
CA LEU A 575 21.07 -16.95 0.43
C LEU A 575 22.03 -17.56 -0.61
N GLN A 576 21.59 -17.76 -1.86
CA GLN A 576 22.38 -18.51 -2.84
C GLN A 576 23.46 -17.68 -3.55
N THR A 577 23.32 -16.36 -3.60
CA THR A 577 24.19 -15.47 -4.40
C THR A 577 25.46 -15.03 -3.66
N GLN A 578 25.64 -15.48 -2.41
CA GLN A 578 26.57 -14.87 -1.45
C GLN A 578 27.93 -15.57 -1.36
N GLY A 579 28.11 -16.68 -2.08
CA GLY A 579 29.33 -17.48 -2.04
C GLY A 579 29.58 -18.14 -0.68
N TRP A 580 28.53 -18.42 0.09
CA TRP A 580 28.65 -19.10 1.38
C TRP A 580 29.18 -20.53 1.18
N THR A 581 30.16 -20.89 2.00
CA THR A 581 30.65 -22.26 2.15
C THR A 581 29.57 -23.16 2.73
N GLN A 582 29.72 -24.48 2.53
CA GLN A 582 28.82 -25.45 3.13
C GLN A 582 28.75 -25.33 4.66
N ALA A 583 29.89 -25.07 5.32
CA ALA A 583 29.97 -24.89 6.76
C ALA A 583 29.20 -23.65 7.25
N GLU A 584 29.28 -22.53 6.51
CA GLU A 584 28.49 -21.32 6.83
C GLU A 584 26.99 -21.60 6.69
N LYS A 585 26.57 -22.27 5.60
CA LYS A 585 25.18 -22.68 5.40
C LYS A 585 24.66 -23.57 6.53
N GLU A 586 25.45 -24.58 6.93
CA GLU A 586 25.09 -25.50 8.01
C GLU A 586 25.03 -24.82 9.37
N ARG A 587 25.91 -23.86 9.65
CA ARG A 587 25.88 -23.06 10.88
C ARG A 587 24.59 -22.26 11.00
N VAL A 588 24.22 -21.49 9.97
CA VAL A 588 23.00 -20.67 10.02
C VAL A 588 21.76 -21.57 10.02
N GLN A 589 21.78 -22.68 9.28
CA GLN A 589 20.74 -23.70 9.35
C GLN A 589 20.51 -24.20 10.79
N ALA A 590 21.57 -24.58 11.50
CA ALA A 590 21.46 -25.07 12.88
C ALA A 590 20.89 -24.01 13.84
N LEU A 591 21.26 -22.73 13.65
CA LEU A 591 20.71 -21.61 14.40
C LEU A 591 19.19 -21.50 14.19
N VAL A 592 18.74 -21.50 12.94
CA VAL A 592 17.31 -21.41 12.60
C VAL A 592 16.53 -22.62 13.10
N GLU A 593 17.09 -23.82 13.00
CA GLU A 593 16.45 -25.02 13.54
C GLU A 593 16.23 -24.92 15.05
N ALA A 594 17.19 -24.38 15.79
CA ALA A 594 17.02 -24.14 17.21
C ALA A 594 15.96 -23.07 17.49
N MET A 595 15.95 -21.95 16.76
CA MET A 595 14.89 -20.93 16.86
C MET A 595 13.50 -21.54 16.63
N HIS A 596 13.30 -22.35 15.56
CA HIS A 596 12.01 -22.98 15.29
C HIS A 596 11.55 -23.93 16.40
N ARG A 597 12.47 -24.49 17.19
CA ARG A 597 12.15 -25.37 18.33
C ARG A 597 11.83 -24.59 19.60
N THR A 598 12.47 -23.44 19.83
CA THR A 598 12.48 -22.78 21.15
C THR A 598 11.82 -21.41 21.18
N TRP A 599 11.60 -20.78 20.03
CA TRP A 599 10.99 -19.45 19.90
C TRP A 599 9.56 -19.64 19.33
N PRO A 600 8.55 -19.84 20.20
CA PRO A 600 7.18 -20.09 19.76
C PRO A 600 6.52 -18.80 19.26
N THR A 601 5.36 -18.93 18.58
CA THR A 601 4.69 -17.79 17.95
C THR A 601 3.63 -17.10 18.80
N ASP A 602 3.48 -17.50 20.06
CA ASP A 602 2.43 -17.08 21.00
C ASP A 602 3.00 -16.50 22.31
N ARG A 603 4.32 -16.29 22.38
CA ARG A 603 5.00 -15.60 23.49
C ARG A 603 5.03 -14.08 23.26
N PRO A 604 4.94 -13.26 24.32
CA PRO A 604 5.25 -11.84 24.22
C PRO A 604 6.74 -11.61 23.95
N TYR A 605 7.08 -11.26 22.70
CA TYR A 605 8.43 -10.79 22.33
C TYR A 605 8.61 -9.28 22.55
N LEU A 606 7.50 -8.56 22.52
CA LEU A 606 7.38 -7.14 22.83
C LEU A 606 6.38 -6.97 24.00
N PRO A 607 6.53 -5.92 24.83
CA PRO A 607 5.52 -5.57 25.84
C PRO A 607 4.21 -5.19 25.14
N PRO A 608 3.02 -5.44 25.72
CA PRO A 608 1.74 -5.08 25.09
C PRO A 608 1.64 -3.56 24.83
N PRO A 609 0.83 -3.12 23.83
CA PRO A 609 0.65 -1.70 23.56
C PRO A 609 -0.02 -0.99 24.73
N THR A 610 0.32 0.29 24.96
CA THR A 610 -0.30 1.11 26.01
C THR A 610 -1.79 1.34 25.74
N HIS A 611 -2.14 1.62 24.48
CA HIS A 611 -3.51 1.86 24.02
C HIS A 611 -3.96 0.82 23.00
N GLY A 612 -5.26 0.54 22.98
CA GLY A 612 -5.90 -0.33 22.00
C GLY A 612 -5.47 -1.79 22.11
N SER A 613 -5.67 -2.54 21.03
CA SER A 613 -5.39 -3.97 20.97
C SER A 613 -4.50 -4.34 19.79
N LEU A 614 -3.94 -5.55 19.78
CA LEU A 614 -3.14 -6.01 18.65
C LEU A 614 -4.02 -6.31 17.43
N VAL A 615 -3.60 -5.88 16.24
CA VAL A 615 -4.24 -6.21 14.96
C VAL A 615 -4.13 -7.71 14.65
N GLU A 616 -5.01 -8.23 13.79
CA GLU A 616 -4.93 -9.60 13.28
C GLU A 616 -4.28 -9.62 11.89
N LEU A 617 -3.34 -10.56 11.69
CA LEU A 617 -2.93 -10.95 10.34
C LEU A 617 -4.04 -11.74 9.67
N ASP A 618 -4.13 -11.60 8.35
CA ASP A 618 -4.90 -12.50 7.51
C ASP A 618 -4.51 -13.97 7.77
N GLY A 619 -5.51 -14.80 8.06
CA GLY A 619 -5.31 -16.22 8.37
C GLY A 619 -4.63 -17.00 7.24
N ALA A 620 -4.77 -16.57 5.98
CA ALA A 620 -4.09 -17.18 4.84
C ALA A 620 -2.56 -17.01 4.89
N LEU A 621 -2.06 -16.05 5.68
CA LEU A 621 -0.63 -15.84 5.90
C LEU A 621 -0.06 -16.74 7.00
N LEU A 622 -0.91 -17.34 7.84
CA LEU A 622 -0.51 -18.17 8.97
C LEU A 622 -0.45 -19.63 8.56
N LEU A 623 0.75 -20.22 8.62
CA LEU A 623 1.00 -21.57 8.12
C LEU A 623 1.22 -22.57 9.24
N THR A 624 0.66 -23.77 9.04
CA THR A 624 1.11 -24.97 9.74
C THR A 624 2.16 -25.66 8.86
N PRO A 625 3.42 -25.79 9.32
CA PRO A 625 4.44 -26.50 8.55
C PRO A 625 4.00 -27.93 8.20
N PRO A 626 4.22 -28.41 6.96
CA PRO A 626 3.95 -29.79 6.60
C PRO A 626 4.77 -30.78 7.44
N GLU A 627 4.27 -32.01 7.57
CA GLU A 627 4.98 -33.07 8.30
C GLU A 627 6.43 -33.25 7.81
N GLY A 628 7.36 -33.16 8.74
CA GLY A 628 8.81 -33.26 8.53
C GLY A 628 9.50 -31.94 8.20
N LEU A 629 8.77 -30.82 8.10
CA LEU A 629 9.27 -29.48 7.78
C LEU A 629 9.06 -28.47 8.93
N GLU A 630 8.70 -28.95 10.12
CA GLU A 630 8.41 -28.13 11.30
C GLU A 630 9.62 -27.37 11.84
N VAL A 631 10.83 -27.78 11.45
CA VAL A 631 12.09 -27.25 11.97
C VAL A 631 13.10 -27.10 10.84
N GLY A 632 13.71 -25.92 10.70
CA GLY A 632 14.76 -25.66 9.70
C GLY A 632 14.29 -25.41 8.27
N TYR A 633 12.98 -25.34 8.03
CA TYR A 633 12.40 -25.05 6.71
C TYR A 633 11.54 -23.80 6.76
N VAL A 634 11.52 -23.05 5.66
CA VAL A 634 10.76 -21.80 5.54
C VAL A 634 9.94 -21.78 4.25
N PRO A 635 8.75 -21.16 4.28
CA PRO A 635 7.93 -20.95 3.09
C PRO A 635 8.46 -19.76 2.27
N ILE A 636 8.57 -19.91 0.96
CA ILE A 636 8.94 -18.84 0.03
C ILE A 636 7.88 -18.72 -1.06
N VAL A 637 7.35 -17.52 -1.26
CA VAL A 637 6.42 -17.22 -2.35
C VAL A 637 7.17 -17.19 -3.67
N THR A 638 6.71 -17.99 -4.62
CA THR A 638 7.23 -18.09 -5.99
C THR A 638 6.33 -17.39 -7.00
N SER A 639 5.06 -17.17 -6.66
CA SER A 639 4.16 -16.35 -7.47
C SER A 639 3.05 -15.70 -6.64
N GLN A 640 2.58 -14.53 -7.06
CA GLN A 640 1.35 -13.90 -6.56
C GLN A 640 0.60 -13.30 -7.75
N ARG A 641 -0.68 -13.66 -7.89
CA ARG A 641 -1.54 -13.28 -9.04
C ARG A 641 -2.95 -12.91 -8.59
N ALA A 642 -3.68 -12.19 -9.43
CA ALA A 642 -5.10 -12.00 -9.21
C ALA A 642 -5.85 -13.34 -9.37
N VAL A 643 -6.80 -13.63 -8.49
CA VAL A 643 -7.74 -14.75 -8.71
C VAL A 643 -8.63 -14.35 -9.87
N ALA A 644 -8.74 -15.23 -10.88
CA ALA A 644 -9.72 -15.01 -11.95
C ALA A 644 -11.13 -15.03 -11.31
N PRO A 645 -11.95 -13.99 -11.56
CA PRO A 645 -13.27 -13.86 -10.94
C PRO A 645 -14.20 -15.04 -11.21
#